data_AF-A0AAD6WSE7-F1
#
_entry.id   AF-A0AAD6WSE7-F1
#
_cell.length_a   1.000
_cell.length_b   1.000
_cell.length_c   1.000
_cell.angle_alpha   90.00
_cell.angle_beta   90.00
_cell.angle_gamma   90.00
#
_symmetry.space_group_name_H-M   'P 1'
#
loop_
_entity.id
_entity.type
_entity.pdbx_description
1 polymer ?
#
loop_
_entity_poly.entity_id
_entity_poly.type
_entity_poly.pdbx_seq_one_letter_code
_entity_poly.pdbx_strand_id
1 'polypeptide(L)'
;MSQYSLSAQAYFKIFFHAAKHPQSSVNGVLLGKEESGKISIVDAVPLLHHWTSLSPMMEIGLDLAGRHAESLGLNLVGYYQACERIDDTALAPVGERVAGKLKDGFKNAVALVIDGENLASGEAALVPYVSQGTIWRPYSGETAFTAGSTFQLASPDLPQRAIVLVREQALHQKFGDFDDHLEDKPGNPKAPWYHGQLPDAFGTFVHSEHLGRLGILLDYLLVTDSSGVITHFAPGQSSESHTILQKSPDCVFLPNGTFIVPSFVDLHLHAAQFLYQGNGLHLPLMEWLNEYAFKAEERLDSDPALARTVYTRLARRLIHSGTGTVLLFGTIKEETNLILAEVMQAAGLRAFVGKLSMDISSRPSYKESSTETSLKAAHLFVEKCRDLTCNLPIHERLVEPVLTPRFVPTCSDELLVGLGQLSATEDLRIQSHLAEALDQVEWVRKERGVEDIEAFDRSGLLTPRTIQAHCTFLEVPAFKHIHSRGTAIAHCPLSNSYFSAEPFHLREALDEGVKVGLGTDIAGGYSLDLMSSMRQAVSVSRMRQGSKQIAGKEGKSLAIDWKESLYLATRGGATALRLTTGVFGVGVPFDAQQIRLFDEFNGHGIGALDFFDLEESGTVAASSPVTIEMVEKWWCLGDTRNQSRMWVQGAELDASPLN
;
A
#
# COMPACT_ATOMS: atom_id res chain seq x y z
N MET A 1 -44.74 -33.19 -1.19
CA MET A 1 -43.54 -32.33 -1.26
C MET A 1 -43.38 -31.68 0.08
N SER A 2 -42.16 -31.59 0.58
CA SER A 2 -41.89 -30.89 1.84
C SER A 2 -42.10 -29.39 1.64
N GLN A 3 -42.66 -28.71 2.65
CA GLN A 3 -42.91 -27.27 2.60
C GLN A 3 -41.71 -26.53 3.21
N TYR A 4 -41.25 -25.46 2.57
CA TYR A 4 -40.10 -24.68 3.03
C TYR A 4 -40.56 -23.29 3.47
N SER A 5 -40.15 -22.87 4.68
CA SER A 5 -40.37 -21.51 5.14
C SER A 5 -39.05 -20.82 5.49
N LEU A 6 -38.81 -19.65 4.92
CA LEU A 6 -37.58 -18.86 5.09
C LEU A 6 -37.82 -17.69 6.06
N SER A 7 -37.04 -17.60 7.12
CA SER A 7 -37.13 -16.53 8.12
C SER A 7 -36.67 -15.18 7.57
N ALA A 8 -37.06 -14.10 8.26
CA ALA A 8 -36.54 -12.75 7.97
C ALA A 8 -35.01 -12.69 8.07
N GLN A 9 -34.45 -13.32 9.09
CA GLN A 9 -33.00 -13.32 9.32
C GLN A 9 -32.26 -14.03 8.20
N ALA A 10 -32.69 -15.24 7.81
CA ALA A 10 -32.07 -15.98 6.72
C ALA A 10 -32.16 -15.18 5.40
N TYR A 11 -33.33 -14.62 5.09
CA TYR A 11 -33.53 -13.82 3.88
C TYR A 11 -32.62 -12.58 3.85
N PHE A 12 -32.55 -11.79 4.93
CA PHE A 12 -31.72 -10.60 4.98
C PHE A 12 -30.23 -10.91 4.85
N LYS A 13 -29.74 -11.99 5.46
CA LYS A 13 -28.35 -12.41 5.34
C LYS A 13 -27.98 -12.78 3.90
N ILE A 14 -28.82 -13.56 3.23
CA ILE A 14 -28.63 -13.93 1.82
C ILE A 14 -28.63 -12.68 0.93
N PHE A 15 -29.60 -11.78 1.15
CA PHE A 15 -29.73 -10.55 0.39
C PHE A 15 -28.55 -9.60 0.59
N PHE A 16 -28.12 -9.39 1.84
CA PHE A 16 -26.99 -8.50 2.17
C PHE A 16 -25.68 -9.04 1.64
N HIS A 17 -25.48 -10.36 1.66
CA HIS A 17 -24.29 -10.98 1.08
C HIS A 17 -24.17 -10.66 -0.42
N ALA A 18 -25.24 -10.89 -1.19
CA ALA A 18 -25.24 -10.57 -2.62
C ALA A 18 -25.17 -9.05 -2.90
N ALA A 19 -25.83 -8.23 -2.07
CA ALA A 19 -25.79 -6.78 -2.23
C ALA A 19 -24.42 -6.18 -1.89
N LYS A 20 -23.64 -6.82 -0.99
CA LYS A 20 -22.27 -6.41 -0.65
C LYS A 20 -21.28 -6.71 -1.78
N HIS A 21 -21.47 -7.83 -2.49
CA HIS A 21 -20.59 -8.25 -3.59
C HIS A 21 -21.34 -8.40 -4.92
N PRO A 22 -21.85 -7.29 -5.51
CA PRO A 22 -22.74 -7.35 -6.69
C PRO A 22 -22.03 -7.78 -7.99
N GLN A 23 -20.70 -7.89 -7.98
CA GLN A 23 -19.86 -8.28 -9.13
C GLN A 23 -19.05 -9.55 -8.84
N SER A 24 -19.42 -10.32 -7.81
CA SER A 24 -18.72 -11.55 -7.44
C SER A 24 -19.73 -12.66 -7.22
N SER A 25 -19.29 -13.90 -7.44
CA SER A 25 -20.09 -15.03 -6.96
C SER A 25 -20.00 -15.06 -5.43
N VAL A 26 -21.13 -15.20 -4.76
CA VAL A 26 -21.18 -15.41 -3.31
C VAL A 26 -21.84 -16.74 -3.00
N ASN A 27 -21.50 -17.35 -1.87
CA ASN A 27 -22.18 -18.56 -1.42
C ASN A 27 -22.31 -18.67 0.10
N GLY A 28 -23.16 -19.59 0.53
CA GLY A 28 -23.26 -19.97 1.93
C GLY A 28 -24.23 -21.11 2.17
N VAL A 29 -24.47 -21.40 3.44
CA VAL A 29 -25.36 -22.49 3.86
C VAL A 29 -26.56 -22.01 4.65
N LEU A 30 -27.63 -22.81 4.59
CA LEU A 30 -28.92 -22.55 5.19
C LEU A 30 -29.08 -23.41 6.44
N LEU A 31 -29.50 -22.79 7.54
CA LEU A 31 -29.66 -23.45 8.84
C LEU A 31 -31.14 -23.57 9.17
N GLY A 32 -31.55 -24.74 9.64
CA GLY A 32 -32.97 -25.01 9.86
C GLY A 32 -33.28 -26.33 10.56
N LYS A 33 -34.58 -26.61 10.64
CA LYS A 33 -35.15 -27.83 11.22
C LYS A 33 -36.27 -28.37 10.35
N GLU A 34 -36.47 -29.68 10.40
CA GLU A 34 -37.65 -30.33 9.82
C GLU A 34 -38.59 -30.78 10.93
N GLU A 35 -39.84 -30.33 10.87
CA GLU A 35 -40.91 -30.75 11.77
C GLU A 35 -42.14 -31.13 10.94
N SER A 36 -42.61 -32.37 11.07
CA SER A 36 -43.80 -32.88 10.37
C SER A 36 -43.82 -32.63 8.84
N GLY A 37 -42.65 -32.72 8.18
CA GLY A 37 -42.52 -32.51 6.73
C GLY A 37 -42.42 -31.04 6.29
N LYS A 38 -42.33 -30.11 7.24
CA LYS A 38 -42.05 -28.69 7.00
C LYS A 38 -40.60 -28.36 7.40
N ILE A 39 -39.81 -27.85 6.46
CA ILE A 39 -38.46 -27.36 6.70
C ILE A 39 -38.52 -25.86 6.99
N SER A 40 -38.14 -25.49 8.20
CA SER A 40 -38.02 -24.09 8.62
C SER A 40 -36.57 -23.67 8.52
N ILE A 41 -36.25 -22.84 7.52
CA ILE A 41 -34.93 -22.21 7.35
C ILE A 41 -34.93 -20.96 8.22
N VAL A 42 -34.25 -21.04 9.36
CA VAL A 42 -34.29 -20.01 10.40
C VAL A 42 -33.12 -19.05 10.32
N ASP A 43 -32.01 -19.46 9.71
CA ASP A 43 -30.83 -18.63 9.54
C ASP A 43 -30.04 -19.00 8.26
N ALA A 44 -29.09 -18.16 7.89
CA ALA A 44 -28.09 -18.43 6.86
C ALA A 44 -26.69 -18.08 7.38
N VAL A 45 -25.70 -18.87 6.99
CA VAL A 45 -24.28 -18.59 7.25
C VAL A 45 -23.62 -18.27 5.91
N PRO A 46 -23.29 -16.99 5.65
CA PRO A 46 -22.43 -16.60 4.55
C PRO A 46 -21.07 -17.26 4.66
N LEU A 47 -20.61 -17.84 3.55
CA LEU A 47 -19.30 -18.47 3.49
C LEU A 47 -18.37 -17.59 2.67
N LEU A 48 -18.29 -17.78 1.35
CA LEU A 48 -17.18 -17.21 0.57
C LEU A 48 -17.68 -16.33 -0.58
N HIS A 49 -16.88 -15.33 -0.93
CA HIS A 49 -16.98 -14.54 -2.16
C HIS A 49 -15.67 -14.50 -2.96
N HIS A 50 -14.51 -14.83 -2.36
CA HIS A 50 -13.22 -14.90 -3.05
C HIS A 50 -12.91 -16.31 -3.61
N TRP A 51 -13.19 -17.37 -2.84
CA TRP A 51 -12.81 -18.74 -3.18
C TRP A 51 -14.02 -19.68 -3.32
N THR A 52 -14.91 -19.37 -4.25
CA THR A 52 -16.19 -20.10 -4.42
C THR A 52 -16.07 -21.52 -5.01
N SER A 53 -14.88 -21.93 -5.46
CA SER A 53 -14.59 -23.31 -5.90
C SER A 53 -14.34 -24.25 -4.70
N LEU A 54 -14.36 -25.58 -4.93
CA LEU A 54 -14.03 -26.60 -3.91
C LEU A 54 -12.59 -26.42 -3.39
N SER A 55 -12.44 -25.54 -2.39
CA SER A 55 -11.19 -25.21 -1.70
C SER A 55 -11.22 -25.77 -0.27
N PRO A 56 -10.06 -25.95 0.38
CA PRO A 56 -10.00 -26.27 1.81
C PRO A 56 -10.81 -25.29 2.68
N MET A 57 -10.91 -24.01 2.27
CA MET A 57 -11.71 -23.00 2.96
C MET A 57 -13.20 -23.30 2.94
N MET A 58 -13.72 -23.83 1.82
CA MET A 58 -15.11 -24.29 1.75
C MET A 58 -15.35 -25.46 2.72
N GLU A 59 -14.42 -26.41 2.83
CA GLU A 59 -14.55 -27.52 3.77
C GLU A 59 -14.53 -27.05 5.23
N ILE A 60 -13.60 -26.15 5.58
CA ILE A 60 -13.51 -25.55 6.91
C ILE A 60 -14.76 -24.72 7.22
N GLY A 61 -15.20 -23.89 6.28
CA GLY A 61 -16.42 -23.09 6.41
C GLY A 61 -17.66 -23.96 6.62
N LEU A 62 -17.78 -25.07 5.89
CA LEU A 62 -18.85 -26.05 6.06
C LEU A 62 -18.78 -26.77 7.41
N ASP A 63 -17.59 -27.19 7.86
CA ASP A 63 -17.40 -27.82 9.17
C ASP A 63 -17.76 -26.86 10.31
N LEU A 64 -17.28 -25.61 10.25
CA LEU A 64 -17.59 -24.58 11.25
C LEU A 64 -19.07 -24.20 11.26
N ALA A 65 -19.68 -24.03 10.07
CA ALA A 65 -21.12 -23.79 9.97
C ALA A 65 -21.92 -24.99 10.49
N GLY A 66 -21.45 -26.22 10.26
CA GLY A 66 -22.03 -27.46 10.79
C GLY A 66 -22.00 -27.48 12.32
N ARG A 67 -20.82 -27.28 12.93
CA ARG A 67 -20.67 -27.20 14.39
C ARG A 67 -21.49 -26.06 14.99
N HIS A 68 -21.57 -24.92 14.30
CA HIS A 68 -22.41 -23.81 14.73
C HIS A 68 -23.89 -24.17 14.70
N ALA A 69 -24.37 -24.81 13.62
CA ALA A 69 -25.73 -25.29 13.52
C ALA A 69 -26.05 -26.28 14.66
N GLU A 70 -25.17 -27.25 14.91
CA GLU A 70 -25.31 -28.23 16.00
C GLU A 70 -25.39 -27.54 17.37
N SER A 71 -24.57 -26.51 17.62
CA SER A 71 -24.59 -25.74 18.88
C SER A 71 -25.92 -25.03 19.13
N LEU A 72 -26.66 -24.69 18.07
CA LEU A 72 -28.00 -24.10 18.12
C LEU A 72 -29.11 -25.15 18.05
N GLY A 73 -28.74 -26.44 17.99
CA GLY A 73 -29.65 -27.56 17.77
C GLY A 73 -30.31 -27.54 16.38
N LEU A 74 -29.72 -26.87 15.40
CA LEU A 74 -30.16 -26.76 14.00
C LEU A 74 -29.36 -27.73 13.11
N ASN A 75 -29.83 -27.94 11.88
CA ASN A 75 -29.12 -28.68 10.83
C ASN A 75 -28.76 -27.77 9.66
N LEU A 76 -27.74 -28.15 8.88
CA LEU A 76 -27.53 -27.60 7.55
C LEU A 76 -28.61 -28.17 6.61
N VAL A 77 -29.57 -27.34 6.23
CA VAL A 77 -30.76 -27.73 5.45
C VAL A 77 -30.69 -27.28 3.99
N GLY A 78 -29.61 -26.63 3.58
CA GLY A 78 -29.44 -26.20 2.20
C GLY A 78 -28.23 -25.32 1.94
N TYR A 79 -28.12 -24.88 0.70
CA TYR A 79 -27.05 -24.05 0.15
C TYR A 79 -27.67 -22.83 -0.53
N TYR A 80 -26.95 -21.72 -0.60
CA TYR A 80 -27.32 -20.60 -1.47
C TYR A 80 -26.12 -20.06 -2.25
N GLN A 81 -26.39 -19.44 -3.39
CA GLN A 81 -25.38 -18.74 -4.17
C GLN A 81 -25.94 -17.54 -4.94
N ALA A 82 -25.11 -16.53 -5.20
CA ALA A 82 -25.27 -15.65 -6.36
C ALA A 82 -24.17 -15.95 -7.39
N CYS A 83 -24.51 -15.77 -8.66
CA CYS A 83 -23.56 -15.83 -9.74
C CYS A 83 -22.89 -14.46 -9.94
N GLU A 84 -21.69 -14.45 -10.54
CA GLU A 84 -20.94 -13.23 -10.87
C GLU A 84 -21.73 -12.32 -11.82
N ARG A 85 -22.51 -12.93 -12.71
CA ARG A 85 -23.44 -12.21 -13.58
C ARG A 85 -24.82 -12.17 -12.95
N ILE A 86 -25.39 -10.96 -12.86
CA ILE A 86 -26.70 -10.72 -12.24
C ILE A 86 -27.87 -11.39 -12.98
N ASP A 87 -27.71 -11.70 -14.28
CA ASP A 87 -28.70 -12.38 -15.13
C ASP A 87 -28.61 -13.92 -15.05
N ASP A 88 -27.58 -14.46 -14.38
CA ASP A 88 -27.36 -15.89 -14.28
C ASP A 88 -28.02 -16.48 -13.02
N THR A 89 -29.10 -17.21 -13.24
CA THR A 89 -29.84 -17.94 -12.20
C THR A 89 -29.57 -19.44 -12.21
N ALA A 90 -28.52 -19.90 -12.90
CA ALA A 90 -28.10 -21.30 -12.91
C ALA A 90 -27.41 -21.70 -11.61
N LEU A 91 -27.73 -22.88 -11.09
CA LEU A 91 -26.95 -23.48 -10.00
C LEU A 91 -25.61 -23.98 -10.58
N ALA A 92 -24.50 -23.41 -10.10
CA ALA A 92 -23.17 -23.71 -10.64
C ALA A 92 -22.74 -25.15 -10.29
N PRO A 93 -21.85 -25.80 -11.09
CA PRO A 93 -21.40 -27.18 -10.82
C PRO A 93 -20.76 -27.39 -9.43
N VAL A 94 -20.19 -26.34 -8.83
CA VAL A 94 -19.70 -26.39 -7.44
C VAL A 94 -20.87 -26.39 -6.46
N GLY A 95 -21.84 -25.49 -6.65
CA GLY A 95 -23.08 -25.45 -5.87
C GLY A 95 -23.85 -26.76 -5.92
N GLU A 96 -23.92 -27.42 -7.08
CA GLU A 96 -24.53 -28.77 -7.20
C GLU A 96 -23.81 -29.82 -6.35
N ARG A 97 -22.47 -29.78 -6.32
CA ARG A 97 -21.66 -30.72 -5.52
C ARG A 97 -21.83 -30.47 -4.03
N VAL A 98 -21.80 -29.21 -3.58
CA VAL A 98 -22.01 -28.84 -2.17
C VAL A 98 -23.43 -29.18 -1.73
N ALA A 99 -24.44 -28.78 -2.51
CA ALA A 99 -25.83 -29.13 -2.23
C ALA A 99 -26.04 -30.65 -2.20
N GLY A 100 -25.39 -31.39 -3.12
CA GLY A 100 -25.36 -32.85 -3.13
C GLY A 100 -24.79 -33.45 -1.85
N LYS A 101 -23.66 -32.93 -1.36
CA LYS A 101 -23.06 -33.34 -0.08
C LYS A 101 -23.95 -33.03 1.12
N LEU A 102 -24.58 -31.85 1.14
CA LEU A 102 -25.53 -31.50 2.20
C LEU A 102 -26.76 -32.43 2.19
N LYS A 103 -27.19 -32.87 1.01
CA LYS A 103 -28.29 -33.83 0.87
C LYS A 103 -27.98 -35.20 1.48
N ASP A 104 -26.71 -35.63 1.46
CA ASP A 104 -26.28 -36.87 2.12
C ASP A 104 -26.52 -36.80 3.65
N GLY A 105 -26.37 -35.60 4.25
CA GLY A 105 -26.67 -35.35 5.67
C GLY A 105 -28.13 -34.97 5.95
N PHE A 106 -28.82 -34.34 5.00
CA PHE A 106 -30.19 -33.86 5.15
C PHE A 106 -31.00 -34.10 3.86
N LYS A 107 -31.81 -35.18 3.85
CA LYS A 107 -32.50 -35.70 2.65
C LYS A 107 -33.31 -34.66 1.87
N ASN A 108 -33.91 -33.69 2.57
CA ASN A 108 -34.74 -32.64 2.00
C ASN A 108 -33.97 -31.32 1.78
N ALA A 109 -32.65 -31.39 1.55
CA ALA A 109 -31.84 -30.20 1.30
C ALA A 109 -32.29 -29.45 0.04
N VAL A 110 -32.20 -28.13 0.09
CA VAL A 110 -32.54 -27.22 -1.01
C VAL A 110 -31.33 -26.35 -1.38
N ALA A 111 -31.22 -25.96 -2.66
CA ALA A 111 -30.32 -24.89 -3.07
C ALA A 111 -31.13 -23.64 -3.46
N LEU A 112 -30.68 -22.44 -3.09
CA LEU A 112 -31.31 -21.18 -3.46
C LEU A 112 -30.33 -20.37 -4.32
N VAL A 113 -30.68 -20.11 -5.58
CA VAL A 113 -29.88 -19.23 -6.45
C VAL A 113 -30.49 -17.84 -6.43
N ILE A 114 -29.69 -16.82 -6.19
CA ILE A 114 -30.12 -15.43 -6.12
C ILE A 114 -30.31 -14.90 -7.54
N ASP A 115 -31.49 -14.32 -7.78
CA ASP A 115 -31.81 -13.63 -9.03
C ASP A 115 -31.39 -12.16 -8.91
N GLY A 116 -30.21 -11.85 -9.46
CA GLY A 116 -29.62 -10.51 -9.35
C GLY A 116 -30.46 -9.42 -10.03
N GLU A 117 -31.17 -9.74 -11.12
CA GLU A 117 -32.05 -8.79 -11.80
C GLU A 117 -33.24 -8.38 -10.92
N ASN A 118 -33.76 -9.32 -10.13
CA ASN A 118 -34.90 -9.09 -9.26
C ASN A 118 -34.54 -8.63 -7.84
N LEU A 119 -33.26 -8.53 -7.49
CA LEU A 119 -32.82 -8.13 -6.14
C LEU A 119 -33.34 -6.72 -5.76
N ALA A 120 -33.55 -5.84 -6.72
CA ALA A 120 -34.07 -4.48 -6.51
C ALA A 120 -35.55 -4.29 -6.88
N SER A 121 -36.26 -5.35 -7.30
CA SER A 121 -37.65 -5.24 -7.79
C SER A 121 -38.68 -5.10 -6.67
N GLY A 122 -38.30 -5.50 -5.44
CA GLY A 122 -39.24 -5.62 -4.33
C GLY A 122 -40.06 -6.90 -4.36
N GLU A 123 -39.61 -7.90 -5.12
CA GLU A 123 -40.12 -9.27 -5.08
C GLU A 123 -39.06 -10.23 -4.54
N ALA A 124 -39.44 -11.47 -4.27
CA ALA A 124 -38.51 -12.47 -3.77
C ALA A 124 -37.51 -12.91 -4.86
N ALA A 125 -36.31 -12.34 -4.81
CA ALA A 125 -35.20 -12.58 -5.75
C ALA A 125 -34.45 -13.91 -5.53
N LEU A 126 -35.18 -15.01 -5.31
CA LEU A 126 -34.60 -16.33 -5.03
C LEU A 126 -35.25 -17.40 -5.89
N VAL A 127 -34.44 -18.20 -6.58
CA VAL A 127 -34.82 -19.34 -7.40
C VAL A 127 -34.49 -20.63 -6.65
N PRO A 128 -35.49 -21.38 -6.14
CA PRO A 128 -35.23 -22.65 -5.46
C PRO A 128 -34.87 -23.76 -6.44
N TYR A 129 -33.86 -24.54 -6.09
CA TYR A 129 -33.43 -25.75 -6.78
C TYR A 129 -33.68 -26.95 -5.89
N VAL A 130 -34.37 -27.95 -6.44
CA VAL A 130 -34.71 -29.20 -5.77
C VAL A 130 -34.04 -30.38 -6.47
N SER A 131 -33.66 -31.38 -5.70
CA SER A 131 -32.95 -32.54 -6.22
C SER A 131 -33.92 -33.57 -6.83
N GLN A 132 -33.63 -34.01 -8.06
CA GLN A 132 -34.28 -35.12 -8.76
C GLN A 132 -33.23 -36.21 -9.03
N GLY A 133 -33.06 -37.13 -8.09
CA GLY A 133 -31.96 -38.11 -8.13
C GLY A 133 -30.62 -37.47 -7.77
N THR A 134 -29.68 -37.46 -8.71
CA THR A 134 -28.35 -36.82 -8.59
C THR A 134 -28.31 -35.42 -9.23
N ILE A 135 -29.36 -35.01 -9.94
CA ILE A 135 -29.42 -33.75 -10.69
C ILE A 135 -30.23 -32.73 -9.88
N TRP A 136 -29.78 -31.48 -9.85
CA TRP A 136 -30.52 -30.36 -9.28
C TRP A 136 -31.25 -29.61 -10.39
N ARG A 137 -32.53 -29.29 -10.17
CA ARG A 137 -33.33 -28.53 -11.14
C ARG A 137 -34.07 -27.39 -10.46
N PRO A 138 -34.30 -26.26 -11.17
CA PRO A 138 -35.19 -25.22 -10.68
C PRO A 138 -36.56 -25.82 -10.34
N TYR A 139 -37.14 -25.34 -9.24
CA TYR A 139 -38.48 -25.73 -8.82
C TYR A 139 -39.50 -25.31 -9.88
N SER A 140 -40.23 -26.28 -10.42
CA SER A 140 -41.17 -26.09 -11.53
C SER A 140 -42.64 -26.15 -11.11
N GLY A 141 -42.93 -25.96 -9.81
CA GLY A 141 -44.30 -25.94 -9.26
C GLY A 141 -44.93 -24.56 -9.36
N GLU A 142 -45.64 -24.13 -8.31
CA GLU A 142 -46.15 -22.76 -8.25
C GLU A 142 -44.99 -21.75 -8.19
N THR A 143 -45.24 -20.48 -8.54
CA THR A 143 -44.24 -19.42 -8.36
C THR A 143 -43.76 -19.39 -6.91
N ALA A 144 -42.45 -19.62 -6.70
CA ALA A 144 -41.87 -19.68 -5.37
C ALA A 144 -42.11 -18.37 -4.60
N PHE A 145 -42.22 -18.44 -3.27
CA PHE A 145 -42.40 -17.29 -2.38
C PHE A 145 -43.67 -16.46 -2.59
N THR A 146 -44.65 -17.01 -3.31
CA THR A 146 -46.01 -16.46 -3.42
C THR A 146 -46.98 -17.15 -2.45
N ALA A 147 -48.15 -16.54 -2.23
CA ALA A 147 -49.17 -17.08 -1.34
C ALA A 147 -49.63 -18.48 -1.79
N GLY A 148 -49.51 -19.47 -0.90
CA GLY A 148 -49.88 -20.86 -1.19
C GLY A 148 -48.79 -21.70 -1.86
N SER A 149 -47.62 -21.12 -2.18
CA SER A 149 -46.48 -21.86 -2.71
C SER A 149 -45.87 -22.82 -1.67
N THR A 150 -45.21 -23.85 -2.17
CA THR A 150 -44.37 -24.77 -1.39
C THR A 150 -43.20 -24.02 -0.71
N PHE A 151 -42.71 -22.94 -1.29
CA PHE A 151 -41.69 -22.06 -0.73
C PHE A 151 -42.34 -20.77 -0.20
N GLN A 152 -42.19 -20.47 1.08
CA GLN A 152 -42.83 -19.32 1.72
C GLN A 152 -41.80 -18.46 2.45
N LEU A 153 -41.97 -17.14 2.36
CA LEU A 153 -41.29 -16.21 3.24
C LEU A 153 -42.05 -16.10 4.57
N ALA A 154 -41.34 -15.84 5.66
CA ALA A 154 -41.97 -15.59 6.96
C ALA A 154 -42.89 -14.37 6.95
N SER A 155 -42.64 -13.41 6.07
CA SER A 155 -43.51 -12.26 5.81
C SER A 155 -43.37 -11.80 4.35
N PRO A 156 -44.46 -11.39 3.67
CA PRO A 156 -44.41 -11.00 2.26
C PRO A 156 -43.68 -9.67 2.00
N ASP A 157 -43.47 -8.84 3.03
CA ASP A 157 -42.82 -7.53 2.96
C ASP A 157 -41.29 -7.57 3.07
N LEU A 158 -40.70 -8.75 3.25
CA LEU A 158 -39.25 -8.90 3.43
C LEU A 158 -38.41 -8.35 2.27
N PRO A 159 -38.78 -8.55 0.98
CA PRO A 159 -38.02 -7.96 -0.12
C PRO A 159 -37.95 -6.42 -0.07
N GLN A 160 -39.08 -5.73 0.12
CA GLN A 160 -39.09 -4.26 0.28
C GLN A 160 -38.26 -3.83 1.49
N ARG A 161 -38.38 -4.53 2.62
CA ARG A 161 -37.60 -4.20 3.82
C ARG A 161 -36.11 -4.37 3.59
N ALA A 162 -35.68 -5.42 2.89
CA ALA A 162 -34.27 -5.62 2.55
C ALA A 162 -33.72 -4.46 1.70
N ILE A 163 -34.49 -4.02 0.69
CA ILE A 163 -34.13 -2.87 -0.16
C ILE A 163 -33.99 -1.59 0.68
N VAL A 164 -34.93 -1.32 1.59
CA VAL A 164 -34.88 -0.14 2.48
C VAL A 164 -33.63 -0.20 3.37
N LEU A 165 -33.33 -1.35 3.98
CA LEU A 165 -32.15 -1.53 4.83
C LEU A 165 -30.83 -1.35 4.06
N VAL A 166 -30.79 -1.74 2.78
CA VAL A 166 -29.63 -1.52 1.91
C VAL A 166 -29.51 -0.06 1.47
N ARG A 167 -30.59 0.54 0.97
CA ARG A 167 -30.56 1.89 0.37
C ARG A 167 -30.48 3.01 1.40
N GLU A 168 -31.19 2.90 2.52
CA GLU A 168 -31.29 3.97 3.51
C GLU A 168 -30.27 3.82 4.64
N GLN A 169 -29.91 2.59 4.99
CA GLN A 169 -29.07 2.31 6.16
C GLN A 169 -27.72 1.67 5.84
N ALA A 170 -27.47 1.32 4.57
CA ALA A 170 -26.26 0.66 4.10
C ALA A 170 -25.85 -0.58 4.93
N LEU A 171 -26.81 -1.33 5.48
CA LEU A 171 -26.50 -2.42 6.42
C LEU A 171 -25.69 -3.56 5.80
N HIS A 172 -25.81 -3.76 4.49
CA HIS A 172 -24.99 -4.71 3.74
C HIS A 172 -23.47 -4.43 3.87
N GLN A 173 -23.06 -3.17 4.06
CA GLN A 173 -21.64 -2.82 4.25
C GLN A 173 -21.08 -3.25 5.61
N LYS A 174 -21.96 -3.43 6.61
CA LYS A 174 -21.60 -3.91 7.96
C LYS A 174 -21.72 -5.43 8.09
N PHE A 175 -22.16 -6.08 7.03
CA PHE A 175 -22.38 -7.51 7.00
C PHE A 175 -21.06 -8.21 6.67
N GLY A 176 -20.71 -9.23 7.45
CA GLY A 176 -19.49 -10.03 7.25
C GLY A 176 -19.84 -11.44 6.78
N ASP A 177 -18.97 -12.01 5.96
CA ASP A 177 -18.97 -13.44 5.63
C ASP A 177 -17.73 -14.15 6.20
N PHE A 178 -17.51 -15.40 5.79
CA PHE A 178 -16.39 -16.18 6.29
C PHE A 178 -15.04 -15.62 5.79
N ASP A 179 -14.98 -15.06 4.58
CA ASP A 179 -13.78 -14.40 4.06
C ASP A 179 -13.45 -13.16 4.92
N ASP A 180 -14.44 -12.31 5.23
CA ASP A 180 -14.25 -11.15 6.11
C ASP A 180 -13.77 -11.54 7.52
N HIS A 181 -14.23 -12.68 8.05
CA HIS A 181 -13.83 -13.17 9.37
C HIS A 181 -12.43 -13.80 9.42
N LEU A 182 -11.87 -14.21 8.27
CA LEU A 182 -10.44 -14.55 8.19
C LEU A 182 -9.56 -13.30 8.27
N GLU A 183 -10.13 -12.13 7.94
CA GLU A 183 -9.46 -10.83 7.94
C GLU A 183 -9.69 -10.04 9.26
N ASP A 184 -10.78 -10.32 9.99
CA ASP A 184 -11.12 -9.66 11.26
C ASP A 184 -10.49 -10.32 12.51
N LYS A 185 -9.69 -9.57 13.28
CA LYS A 185 -9.35 -9.88 14.68
C LYS A 185 -10.31 -9.16 15.65
N PRO A 186 -10.89 -9.83 16.67
CA PRO A 186 -11.79 -9.17 17.61
C PRO A 186 -11.07 -8.37 18.72
N GLY A 187 -11.37 -7.06 18.82
CA GLY A 187 -11.56 -6.35 20.09
C GLY A 187 -10.48 -5.38 20.61
N ASN A 188 -10.56 -4.10 20.24
CA ASN A 188 -10.27 -2.90 21.08
C ASN A 188 -10.61 -1.61 20.29
N PRO A 189 -11.15 -0.51 20.86
CA PRO A 189 -11.28 0.75 20.14
C PRO A 189 -9.91 1.44 20.15
N LYS A 190 -9.06 1.09 19.20
CA LYS A 190 -7.89 1.88 18.78
C LYS A 190 -8.16 2.37 17.35
N ALA A 191 -7.42 3.39 16.91
CA ALA A 191 -7.62 4.01 15.59
C ALA A 191 -7.78 2.93 14.49
N PRO A 192 -8.65 3.13 13.48
CA PRO A 192 -9.11 2.09 12.54
C PRO A 192 -8.03 1.29 11.79
N TRP A 193 -6.78 1.69 11.89
CA TRP A 193 -5.62 1.18 11.16
C TRP A 193 -4.52 0.61 12.08
N TYR A 194 -4.73 0.55 13.39
CA TYR A 194 -3.78 -0.04 14.35
C TYR A 194 -4.16 -1.50 14.64
N HIS A 195 -3.53 -2.46 13.97
CA HIS A 195 -3.81 -3.90 14.14
C HIS A 195 -3.00 -4.59 15.25
N GLY A 196 -2.20 -3.82 15.99
CA GLY A 196 -1.34 -4.31 17.06
C GLY A 196 0.14 -4.02 16.82
N GLN A 197 0.95 -4.33 17.82
CA GLN A 197 2.41 -4.38 17.72
C GLN A 197 2.78 -5.70 17.03
N LEU A 198 3.79 -5.72 16.16
CA LEU A 198 4.25 -6.97 15.56
C LEU A 198 4.57 -7.97 16.70
N PRO A 199 3.93 -9.15 16.75
CA PRO A 199 4.42 -10.26 17.56
C PRO A 199 5.74 -10.72 16.95
N ASP A 200 6.69 -11.17 17.78
CA ASP A 200 7.99 -11.71 17.35
C ASP A 200 7.89 -12.50 16.03
N ALA A 201 8.74 -12.23 15.05
CA ALA A 201 8.65 -12.84 13.73
C ALA A 201 9.78 -13.84 13.49
N PHE A 202 9.45 -15.03 13.01
CA PHE A 202 10.38 -16.07 12.62
C PHE A 202 10.26 -16.37 11.13
N GLY A 203 11.36 -16.30 10.38
CA GLY A 203 11.37 -16.70 8.97
C GLY A 203 12.48 -16.04 8.16
N THR A 204 12.20 -15.73 6.89
CA THR A 204 13.19 -15.15 5.97
C THR A 204 13.18 -13.63 6.00
N PHE A 205 14.37 -13.03 6.12
CA PHE A 205 14.58 -11.59 6.04
C PHE A 205 15.57 -11.25 4.92
N VAL A 206 15.26 -10.20 4.15
CA VAL A 206 16.08 -9.72 3.04
C VAL A 206 16.41 -8.25 3.26
N HIS A 207 17.69 -7.89 3.26
CA HIS A 207 18.11 -6.48 3.42
C HIS A 207 19.49 -6.22 2.80
N SER A 208 19.78 -4.95 2.53
CA SER A 208 21.07 -4.51 2.01
C SER A 208 21.76 -3.60 3.03
N GLU A 209 22.69 -4.14 3.83
CA GLU A 209 23.46 -3.34 4.80
C GLU A 209 24.40 -2.34 4.13
N HIS A 210 24.95 -2.74 2.98
CA HIS A 210 25.94 -1.98 2.22
C HIS A 210 25.60 -1.98 0.73
N LEU A 211 26.05 -0.94 0.02
CA LEU A 211 25.86 -0.81 -1.42
C LEU A 211 26.38 -2.07 -2.16
N GLY A 212 25.53 -2.65 -3.00
CA GLY A 212 25.85 -3.83 -3.82
C GLY A 212 25.86 -5.17 -3.09
N ARG A 213 25.58 -5.20 -1.78
CA ARG A 213 25.46 -6.43 -0.98
C ARG A 213 24.03 -6.65 -0.52
N LEU A 214 23.51 -7.84 -0.78
CA LEU A 214 22.20 -8.28 -0.33
C LEU A 214 22.36 -9.49 0.59
N GLY A 215 21.79 -9.42 1.79
CA GLY A 215 21.65 -10.56 2.69
C GLY A 215 20.29 -11.22 2.50
N ILE A 216 20.27 -12.56 2.40
CA ILE A 216 19.08 -13.39 2.50
C ILE A 216 19.28 -14.26 3.75
N LEU A 217 18.58 -13.91 4.82
CA LEU A 217 18.74 -14.45 6.15
C LEU A 217 17.60 -15.43 6.42
N LEU A 218 17.86 -16.71 6.19
CA LEU A 218 16.90 -17.80 6.35
C LEU A 218 16.78 -18.21 7.82
N ASP A 219 15.55 -18.48 8.27
CA ASP A 219 15.23 -18.96 9.62
C ASP A 219 15.76 -18.06 10.74
N TYR A 220 15.57 -16.74 10.61
CA TYR A 220 15.94 -15.77 11.65
C TYR A 220 14.74 -15.45 12.54
N LEU A 221 15.04 -15.16 13.81
CA LEU A 221 14.09 -14.62 14.76
C LEU A 221 14.32 -13.11 14.91
N LEU A 222 13.26 -12.33 14.77
CA LEU A 222 13.22 -10.89 15.04
C LEU A 222 12.23 -10.60 16.18
N VAL A 223 12.67 -9.85 17.18
CA VAL A 223 11.85 -9.43 18.32
C VAL A 223 11.91 -7.92 18.42
N THR A 224 10.76 -7.27 18.64
CA THR A 224 10.67 -5.84 18.91
C THR A 224 10.19 -5.57 20.34
N ASP A 225 10.65 -4.49 20.94
CA ASP A 225 10.06 -4.01 22.20
C ASP A 225 8.76 -3.23 21.97
N SER A 226 8.19 -2.73 23.08
CA SER A 226 6.94 -1.96 23.04
C SER A 226 7.06 -0.60 22.35
N SER A 227 8.26 -0.16 22.00
CA SER A 227 8.51 1.06 21.22
C SER A 227 8.78 0.78 19.74
N GLY A 228 8.68 -0.49 19.31
CA GLY A 228 8.92 -0.92 17.94
C GLY A 228 10.40 -0.97 17.56
N VAL A 229 11.30 -1.03 18.54
CA VAL A 229 12.74 -1.16 18.32
C VAL A 229 13.13 -2.64 18.39
N ILE A 230 13.94 -3.10 17.44
CA ILE A 230 14.42 -4.47 17.38
C ILE A 230 15.34 -4.73 18.59
N THR A 231 15.00 -5.70 19.43
CA THR A 231 15.79 -6.11 20.60
C THR A 231 16.54 -7.42 20.40
N HIS A 232 16.09 -8.24 19.46
CA HIS A 232 16.74 -9.49 19.07
C HIS A 232 16.66 -9.67 17.57
N PHE A 233 17.78 -10.05 16.94
CA PHE A 233 17.84 -10.43 15.54
C PHE A 233 19.00 -11.42 15.32
N ALA A 234 18.68 -12.71 15.22
CA ALA A 234 19.69 -13.77 15.13
C ALA A 234 19.10 -15.04 14.48
N PRO A 235 19.96 -15.98 14.00
CA PRO A 235 19.51 -17.28 13.56
C PRO A 235 18.63 -17.97 14.61
N GLY A 236 17.57 -18.62 14.15
CA GLY A 236 16.62 -19.37 14.96
C GLY A 236 17.26 -20.47 15.80
N GLN A 237 18.36 -21.04 15.29
CA GLN A 237 19.13 -22.10 15.93
C GLN A 237 20.06 -21.61 17.05
N SER A 238 20.19 -20.29 17.26
CA SER A 238 20.98 -19.76 18.36
C SER A 238 20.32 -20.08 19.71
N SER A 239 21.13 -20.26 20.76
CA SER A 239 20.64 -20.58 22.11
C SER A 239 19.69 -19.51 22.66
N GLU A 240 19.94 -18.24 22.33
CA GLU A 240 19.05 -17.14 22.72
C GLU A 240 17.71 -17.20 21.96
N SER A 241 17.73 -17.36 20.63
CA SER A 241 16.50 -17.50 19.83
C SER A 241 15.64 -18.67 20.30
N HIS A 242 16.24 -19.83 20.57
CA HIS A 242 15.53 -20.98 21.11
C HIS A 242 14.84 -20.68 22.45
N THR A 243 15.54 -19.96 23.34
CA THR A 243 14.99 -19.59 24.65
C THR A 243 13.83 -18.61 24.52
N ILE A 244 13.90 -17.67 23.57
CA ILE A 244 12.83 -16.70 23.30
C ILE A 244 11.63 -17.42 22.70
N LEU A 245 11.82 -18.25 21.66
CA LEU A 245 10.74 -19.00 21.01
C LEU A 245 9.98 -19.91 21.98
N GLN A 246 10.68 -20.54 22.93
CA GLN A 246 10.03 -21.35 23.97
C GLN A 246 9.14 -20.54 24.92
N LYS A 247 9.42 -19.23 25.07
CA LYS A 247 8.71 -18.32 25.97
C LYS A 247 7.70 -17.44 25.25
N SER A 248 7.71 -17.42 23.92
CA SER A 248 6.87 -16.55 23.08
C SER A 248 5.93 -17.41 22.22
N PRO A 249 4.78 -17.85 22.78
CA PRO A 249 3.81 -18.68 22.04
C PRO A 249 3.12 -17.91 20.90
N ASP A 250 3.18 -16.58 20.91
CA ASP A 250 2.54 -15.68 19.94
C ASP A 250 3.46 -15.30 18.77
N CYS A 251 4.66 -15.91 18.67
CA CYS A 251 5.60 -15.67 17.58
C CYS A 251 4.96 -16.02 16.22
N VAL A 252 4.99 -15.07 15.28
CA VAL A 252 4.51 -15.23 13.91
C VAL A 252 5.57 -15.95 13.08
N PHE A 253 5.25 -17.15 12.63
CA PHE A 253 6.05 -17.87 11.65
C PHE A 253 5.65 -17.41 10.25
N LEU A 254 6.61 -16.93 9.47
CA LEU A 254 6.37 -16.54 8.10
C LEU A 254 6.10 -17.78 7.24
N PRO A 255 5.02 -17.78 6.43
CA PRO A 255 4.77 -18.85 5.48
C PRO A 255 5.93 -19.05 4.51
N ASN A 256 6.05 -20.24 3.94
CA ASN A 256 6.98 -20.45 2.85
C ASN A 256 6.67 -19.55 1.66
N GLY A 257 7.70 -19.22 0.88
CA GLY A 257 7.57 -18.27 -0.22
C GLY A 257 7.34 -16.82 0.24
N THR A 258 7.57 -16.52 1.51
CA THR A 258 7.47 -15.17 2.07
C THR A 258 8.81 -14.70 2.60
N PHE A 259 9.11 -13.41 2.44
CA PHE A 259 10.20 -12.76 3.16
C PHE A 259 9.79 -11.36 3.65
N ILE A 260 10.51 -10.87 4.67
CA ILE A 260 10.40 -9.48 5.12
C ILE A 260 11.59 -8.68 4.59
N VAL A 261 11.32 -7.49 4.06
CA VAL A 261 12.32 -6.52 3.58
C VAL A 261 12.05 -5.16 4.22
N PRO A 262 13.06 -4.29 4.44
CA PRO A 262 12.80 -2.95 4.93
C PRO A 262 11.79 -2.21 4.04
N SER A 263 10.94 -1.39 4.64
CA SER A 263 10.02 -0.56 3.87
C SER A 263 10.82 0.43 3.01
N PHE A 264 10.24 0.82 1.88
CA PHE A 264 10.89 1.76 0.99
C PHE A 264 10.94 3.17 1.58
N VAL A 265 11.98 3.90 1.20
CA VAL A 265 12.24 5.29 1.56
C VAL A 265 12.21 6.13 0.30
N ASP A 266 11.15 6.93 0.14
CA ASP A 266 11.02 7.89 -0.95
C ASP A 266 11.62 9.23 -0.54
N LEU A 267 12.71 9.63 -1.18
CA LEU A 267 13.40 10.88 -0.88
C LEU A 267 12.81 12.10 -1.58
N HIS A 268 11.84 11.96 -2.48
CA HIS A 268 11.29 13.12 -3.16
C HIS A 268 9.92 12.84 -3.77
N LEU A 269 8.89 13.50 -3.24
CA LEU A 269 7.51 13.39 -3.73
C LEU A 269 6.77 14.72 -3.51
N HIS A 270 6.09 15.26 -4.54
CA HIS A 270 5.21 16.43 -4.35
C HIS A 270 3.79 16.00 -4.03
N ALA A 271 3.40 16.12 -2.76
CA ALA A 271 2.14 15.60 -2.24
C ALA A 271 0.93 16.21 -2.96
N ALA A 272 0.98 17.51 -3.20
CA ALA A 272 -0.09 18.25 -3.86
C ALA A 272 -0.31 17.83 -5.31
N GLN A 273 0.75 17.36 -5.97
CA GLN A 273 0.72 16.99 -7.38
C GLN A 273 0.13 15.60 -7.61
N PHE A 274 -0.04 14.80 -6.56
CA PHE A 274 -0.82 13.55 -6.62
C PHE A 274 -2.24 13.78 -7.18
N LEU A 275 -2.80 14.98 -7.02
CA LEU A 275 -4.11 15.36 -7.56
C LEU A 275 -4.27 15.12 -9.07
N TYR A 276 -3.20 15.23 -9.85
CA TYR A 276 -3.23 15.10 -11.31
C TYR A 276 -2.23 14.07 -11.85
N GLN A 277 -1.67 13.22 -11.00
CA GLN A 277 -0.69 12.18 -11.36
C GLN A 277 -1.04 11.51 -12.69
N GLY A 278 -0.06 11.44 -13.59
CA GLY A 278 -0.21 10.82 -14.92
C GLY A 278 -0.67 11.76 -16.05
N ASN A 279 -0.86 13.05 -15.78
CA ASN A 279 -1.29 14.02 -16.79
C ASN A 279 -0.19 15.01 -17.21
N GLY A 280 -0.23 15.47 -18.46
CA GLY A 280 0.57 16.60 -18.95
C GLY A 280 2.04 16.30 -19.31
N LEU A 281 2.50 15.05 -19.19
CA LEU A 281 3.92 14.67 -19.34
C LEU A 281 4.51 14.78 -20.76
N HIS A 282 3.71 15.19 -21.74
CA HIS A 282 4.18 15.48 -23.10
C HIS A 282 4.66 16.94 -23.26
N LEU A 283 4.43 17.79 -22.25
CA LEU A 283 4.83 19.19 -22.24
C LEU A 283 6.25 19.35 -21.68
N PRO A 284 7.00 20.39 -22.09
CA PRO A 284 8.24 20.80 -21.42
C PRO A 284 8.01 21.17 -19.95
N LEU A 285 9.04 21.03 -19.10
CA LEU A 285 8.93 21.22 -17.64
C LEU A 285 8.27 22.55 -17.25
N MET A 286 8.76 23.66 -17.79
CA MET A 286 8.24 24.99 -17.44
C MET A 286 6.78 25.22 -17.87
N GLU A 287 6.36 24.64 -19.00
CA GLU A 287 4.97 24.68 -19.45
C GLU A 287 4.08 23.80 -18.58
N TRP A 288 4.56 22.59 -18.25
CA TRP A 288 3.88 21.65 -17.37
C TRP A 288 3.66 22.21 -15.96
N LEU A 289 4.66 22.87 -15.38
CA LEU A 289 4.55 23.54 -14.08
C LEU A 289 3.42 24.58 -14.07
N ASN A 290 3.34 25.41 -15.11
CA ASN A 290 2.33 26.45 -15.21
C ASN A 290 0.92 25.90 -15.47
N GLU A 291 0.81 24.90 -16.35
CA GLU A 291 -0.49 24.36 -16.77
C GLU A 291 -1.10 23.39 -15.77
N TYR A 292 -0.29 22.67 -14.99
CA TYR A 292 -0.74 21.61 -14.09
C TYR A 292 -0.30 21.85 -12.64
N ALA A 293 1.01 21.90 -12.36
CA ALA A 293 1.52 21.87 -10.99
C ALA A 293 0.98 23.04 -10.14
N PHE A 294 1.17 24.29 -10.58
CA PHE A 294 0.71 25.45 -9.81
C PHE A 294 -0.81 25.51 -9.66
N LYS A 295 -1.58 25.03 -10.65
CA LYS A 295 -3.05 24.98 -10.55
C LYS A 295 -3.50 23.95 -9.51
N ALA A 296 -2.83 22.80 -9.44
CA ALA A 296 -3.14 21.78 -8.45
C ALA A 296 -2.80 22.25 -7.02
N GLU A 297 -1.62 22.84 -6.85
CA GLU A 297 -1.15 23.37 -5.57
C GLU A 297 -2.07 24.50 -5.06
N GLU A 298 -2.44 25.46 -5.92
CA GLU A 298 -3.43 26.50 -5.60
C GLU A 298 -4.80 25.95 -5.22
N ARG A 299 -5.25 24.93 -5.96
CA ARG A 299 -6.58 24.36 -5.73
C ARG A 299 -6.65 23.72 -4.35
N LEU A 300 -5.64 22.97 -3.94
CA LEU A 300 -5.58 22.40 -2.58
C LEU A 300 -5.43 23.49 -1.53
N ASP A 301 -4.63 24.52 -1.81
CA ASP A 301 -4.52 25.70 -0.94
C ASP A 301 -5.83 26.47 -0.76
N SER A 302 -6.75 26.38 -1.72
CA SER A 302 -8.08 26.99 -1.64
C SER A 302 -9.15 26.07 -1.03
N ASP A 303 -8.87 24.78 -0.87
CA ASP A 303 -9.84 23.76 -0.47
C ASP A 303 -9.22 22.74 0.50
N PRO A 304 -9.23 23.04 1.82
CA PRO A 304 -8.73 22.14 2.87
C PRO A 304 -9.38 20.75 2.87
N ALA A 305 -10.65 20.63 2.46
CA ALA A 305 -11.36 19.35 2.43
C ALA A 305 -10.85 18.47 1.27
N LEU A 306 -10.61 19.09 0.11
CA LEU A 306 -9.94 18.41 -1.00
C LEU A 306 -8.50 18.03 -0.64
N ALA A 307 -7.75 18.93 0.01
CA ALA A 307 -6.39 18.63 0.50
C ALA A 307 -6.38 17.38 1.38
N ARG A 308 -7.26 17.31 2.37
CA ARG A 308 -7.40 16.12 3.23
C ARG A 308 -7.75 14.86 2.43
N THR A 309 -8.63 14.97 1.43
CA THR A 309 -9.02 13.85 0.56
C THR A 309 -7.85 13.32 -0.26
N VAL A 310 -7.10 14.23 -0.90
CA VAL A 310 -5.93 13.89 -1.72
C VAL A 310 -4.85 13.25 -0.87
N TYR A 311 -4.49 13.86 0.27
CA TYR A 311 -3.44 13.35 1.13
C TYR A 311 -3.81 12.04 1.81
N THR A 312 -5.08 11.84 2.17
CA THR A 312 -5.54 10.54 2.73
C THR A 312 -5.37 9.42 1.70
N ARG A 313 -5.71 9.68 0.44
CA ARG A 313 -5.52 8.71 -0.64
C ARG A 313 -4.03 8.47 -0.95
N LEU A 314 -3.22 9.51 -0.90
CA LEU A 314 -1.76 9.41 -1.05
C LEU A 314 -1.18 8.51 0.04
N ALA A 315 -1.50 8.76 1.32
CA ALA A 315 -0.99 7.97 2.43
C ALA A 315 -1.33 6.48 2.28
N ARG A 316 -2.57 6.16 1.92
CA ARG A 316 -2.97 4.77 1.62
C ARG A 316 -2.17 4.18 0.47
N ARG A 317 -1.97 4.92 -0.61
CA ARG A 317 -1.23 4.42 -1.77
C ARG A 317 0.25 4.18 -1.45
N LEU A 318 0.86 5.01 -0.60
CA LEU A 318 2.22 4.81 -0.10
C LEU A 318 2.33 3.51 0.70
N ILE A 319 1.39 3.23 1.60
CA ILE A 319 1.35 1.97 2.36
C ILE A 319 1.25 0.76 1.43
N HIS A 320 0.31 0.79 0.47
CA HIS A 320 0.13 -0.29 -0.51
C HIS A 320 1.32 -0.49 -1.46
N SER A 321 2.15 0.55 -1.63
CA SER A 321 3.34 0.50 -2.47
C SER A 321 4.61 0.18 -1.65
N GLY A 322 4.45 -0.14 -0.36
CA GLY A 322 5.57 -0.49 0.52
C GLY A 322 6.42 0.68 1.00
N THR A 323 5.98 1.93 0.81
CA THR A 323 6.74 3.15 1.16
C THR A 323 6.42 3.60 2.58
N GLY A 324 7.31 3.31 3.53
CA GLY A 324 7.11 3.61 4.96
C GLY A 324 7.72 4.92 5.41
N THR A 325 8.69 5.42 4.65
CA THR A 325 9.29 6.75 4.88
C THR A 325 9.20 7.60 3.62
N VAL A 326 8.79 8.85 3.75
CA VAL A 326 8.64 9.76 2.61
C VAL A 326 9.08 11.19 2.94
N LEU A 327 9.81 11.82 2.01
CA LEU A 327 10.18 13.23 2.04
C LEU A 327 9.31 14.03 1.05
N LEU A 328 8.45 14.89 1.60
CA LEU A 328 7.31 15.49 0.91
C LEU A 328 7.52 16.97 0.64
N PHE A 329 7.37 17.36 -0.61
CA PHE A 329 7.08 18.73 -1.03
C PHE A 329 5.57 18.95 -0.91
N GLY A 330 5.14 19.91 -0.11
CA GLY A 330 3.73 20.30 -0.03
C GLY A 330 3.42 21.53 -0.87
N THR A 331 2.73 22.51 -0.30
CA THR A 331 2.35 23.77 -0.97
C THR A 331 2.92 24.99 -0.24
N ILE A 332 2.64 26.22 -0.70
CA ILE A 332 3.07 27.44 0.01
C ILE A 332 2.27 27.73 1.29
N LYS A 333 1.06 27.20 1.45
CA LYS A 333 0.21 27.51 2.62
C LYS A 333 0.43 26.58 3.80
N GLU A 334 0.60 27.18 4.98
CA GLU A 334 0.83 26.45 6.24
C GLU A 334 -0.30 25.47 6.57
N GLU A 335 -1.57 25.89 6.45
CA GLU A 335 -2.74 25.06 6.76
C GLU A 335 -2.78 23.77 5.94
N THR A 336 -2.57 23.86 4.62
CA THR A 336 -2.52 22.72 3.72
C THR A 336 -1.43 21.72 4.12
N ASN A 337 -0.26 22.22 4.51
CA ASN A 337 0.87 21.39 4.94
C ASN A 337 0.65 20.76 6.32
N LEU A 338 -0.08 21.43 7.23
CA LEU A 338 -0.49 20.84 8.51
C LEU A 338 -1.49 19.69 8.30
N ILE A 339 -2.43 19.82 7.35
CA ILE A 339 -3.31 18.71 6.97
C ILE A 339 -2.50 17.52 6.45
N LEU A 340 -1.48 17.77 5.61
CA LEU A 340 -0.58 16.73 5.14
C LEU A 340 0.13 16.03 6.31
N ALA A 341 0.70 16.79 7.23
CA ALA A 341 1.37 16.28 8.42
C ALA A 341 0.43 15.45 9.31
N GLU A 342 -0.78 15.95 9.59
CA GLU A 342 -1.82 15.22 10.34
C GLU A 342 -2.18 13.90 9.68
N VAL A 343 -2.38 13.90 8.36
CA VAL A 343 -2.76 12.68 7.62
C VAL A 343 -1.64 11.64 7.64
N MET A 344 -0.38 12.05 7.46
CA MET A 344 0.76 11.13 7.50
C MET A 344 0.99 10.54 8.89
N GLN A 345 0.90 11.38 9.93
CA GLN A 345 0.98 10.93 11.33
C GLN A 345 -0.16 9.97 11.66
N ALA A 346 -1.39 10.30 11.24
CA ALA A 346 -2.55 9.44 11.44
C ALA A 346 -2.38 8.10 10.72
N ALA A 347 -1.86 8.09 9.50
CA ALA A 347 -1.63 6.87 8.72
C ALA A 347 -0.47 6.00 9.25
N GLY A 348 0.30 6.48 10.24
CA GLY A 348 1.46 5.76 10.78
C GLY A 348 2.68 5.79 9.86
N LEU A 349 2.76 6.72 8.91
CA LEU A 349 3.89 6.88 8.00
C LEU A 349 4.95 7.80 8.59
N ARG A 350 6.23 7.45 8.41
CA ARG A 350 7.34 8.33 8.75
C ARG A 350 7.48 9.41 7.67
N ALA A 351 7.07 10.64 7.95
CA ALA A 351 6.98 11.68 6.92
C ALA A 351 7.77 12.94 7.29
N PHE A 352 8.51 13.44 6.31
CA PHE A 352 9.23 14.70 6.39
C PHE A 352 8.48 15.73 5.53
N VAL A 353 7.75 16.63 6.17
CA VAL A 353 6.79 17.52 5.48
C VAL A 353 7.38 18.90 5.27
N GLY A 354 7.42 19.33 4.01
CA GLY A 354 7.98 20.62 3.63
C GLY A 354 6.94 21.60 3.08
N LYS A 355 6.67 22.68 3.83
CA LYS A 355 5.98 23.85 3.29
C LYS A 355 6.91 24.56 2.31
N LEU A 356 6.46 24.72 1.07
CA LEU A 356 7.23 25.38 0.01
C LEU A 356 7.47 26.84 0.36
N SER A 357 8.70 27.31 0.15
CA SER A 357 9.07 28.72 0.25
C SER A 357 9.34 29.27 -1.15
N MET A 358 8.58 30.30 -1.56
CA MET A 358 8.66 30.92 -2.89
C MET A 358 8.23 32.38 -2.86
N ASP A 359 9.11 33.33 -3.16
CA ASP A 359 8.81 34.77 -3.27
C ASP A 359 8.94 35.29 -4.73
N ILE A 360 9.39 34.44 -5.64
CA ILE A 360 9.45 34.67 -7.09
C ILE A 360 8.62 33.59 -7.79
N SER A 361 7.79 33.98 -8.77
CA SER A 361 7.00 33.03 -9.55
C SER A 361 6.64 33.63 -10.92
N SER A 362 6.62 32.78 -11.95
CA SER A 362 6.08 33.11 -13.26
C SER A 362 4.56 33.28 -13.23
N ARG A 363 3.90 32.79 -12.18
CA ARG A 363 2.46 32.89 -11.95
C ARG A 363 2.20 33.79 -10.73
N PRO A 364 1.92 35.10 -10.92
CA PRO A 364 1.90 36.07 -9.83
C PRO A 364 0.89 35.80 -8.71
N SER A 365 -0.16 35.01 -8.97
CA SER A 365 -1.14 34.59 -7.97
C SER A 365 -0.61 33.49 -7.03
N TYR A 366 0.48 32.81 -7.41
CA TYR A 366 1.04 31.69 -6.64
C TYR A 366 2.50 31.95 -6.25
N LYS A 367 2.64 32.80 -5.23
CA LYS A 367 3.87 33.10 -4.50
C LYS A 367 3.55 33.76 -3.17
N GLU A 368 4.54 33.83 -2.30
CA GLU A 368 4.47 34.59 -1.06
C GLU A 368 4.79 36.07 -1.34
N SER A 369 4.23 36.98 -0.54
CA SER A 369 4.26 38.42 -0.82
C SER A 369 5.63 39.07 -0.66
N SER A 370 6.51 38.48 0.17
CA SER A 370 7.87 38.94 0.41
C SER A 370 8.72 37.84 1.05
N THR A 371 10.04 38.01 1.02
CA THR A 371 11.00 37.19 1.77
C THR A 371 10.62 37.05 3.24
N GLU A 372 10.33 38.16 3.91
CA GLU A 372 9.95 38.20 5.34
C GLU A 372 8.68 37.37 5.60
N THR A 373 7.68 37.47 4.72
CA THR A 373 6.44 36.69 4.84
C THR A 373 6.72 35.20 4.70
N SER A 374 7.57 34.83 3.74
CA SER A 374 7.97 33.44 3.50
C SER A 374 8.71 32.83 4.68
N LEU A 375 9.73 33.53 5.20
CA LEU A 375 10.50 33.10 6.37
C LEU A 375 9.63 32.96 7.62
N LYS A 376 8.73 33.93 7.87
CA LYS A 376 7.80 33.88 9.00
C LYS A 376 6.86 32.68 8.90
N ALA A 377 6.32 32.39 7.73
CA ALA A 377 5.42 31.27 7.52
C ALA A 377 6.16 29.92 7.52
N ALA A 378 7.42 29.86 7.12
CA ALA A 378 8.26 28.67 7.28
C ALA A 378 8.52 28.37 8.77
N HIS A 379 8.90 29.38 9.56
CA HIS A 379 9.09 29.24 11.00
C HIS A 379 7.79 28.82 11.71
N LEU A 380 6.67 29.48 11.42
CA LEU A 380 5.38 29.17 12.05
C LEU A 380 4.87 27.77 11.66
N PHE A 381 5.10 27.31 10.43
CA PHE A 381 4.84 25.92 10.06
C PHE A 381 5.70 24.94 10.86
N VAL A 382 7.00 25.22 11.04
CA VAL A 382 7.90 24.38 11.83
C VAL A 382 7.40 24.23 13.27
N GLU A 383 7.04 25.34 13.92
CA GLU A 383 6.49 25.33 15.29
C GLU A 383 5.23 24.47 15.37
N LYS A 384 4.23 24.77 14.52
CA LYS A 384 2.95 24.05 14.54
C LYS A 384 3.08 22.57 14.18
N CYS A 385 3.95 22.23 13.24
CA CYS A 385 4.19 20.85 12.85
C CYS A 385 4.81 20.04 13.99
N ARG A 386 5.77 20.61 14.74
CA ARG A 386 6.33 19.99 15.95
C ARG A 386 5.27 19.85 17.05
N ASP A 387 4.39 20.84 17.19
CA ASP A 387 3.30 20.81 18.17
C ASP A 387 2.25 19.72 17.90
N LEU A 388 2.05 19.30 16.64
CA LEU A 388 1.12 18.22 16.29
C LEU A 388 1.44 16.90 17.02
N THR A 389 2.73 16.62 17.25
CA THR A 389 3.20 15.34 17.80
C THR A 389 3.88 15.50 19.17
N CYS A 390 3.95 16.72 19.72
CA CYS A 390 4.72 17.02 20.93
C CYS A 390 4.22 16.28 22.19
N ASN A 391 2.95 15.89 22.20
CA ASN A 391 2.32 15.11 23.28
C ASN A 391 2.54 13.59 23.14
N LEU A 392 3.05 13.11 22.00
CA LEU A 392 3.31 11.70 21.77
C LEU A 392 4.68 11.30 22.34
N PRO A 393 4.86 10.02 22.75
CA PRO A 393 6.18 9.45 23.00
C PRO A 393 7.10 9.64 21.79
N ILE A 394 8.41 9.81 22.03
CA ILE A 394 9.38 10.13 20.96
C ILE A 394 9.34 9.15 19.78
N HIS A 395 9.14 7.85 20.05
CA HIS A 395 9.09 6.82 19.02
C HIS A 395 7.81 6.88 18.18
N GLU A 396 6.73 7.45 18.71
CA GLU A 396 5.45 7.63 17.98
C GLU A 396 5.39 8.95 17.20
N ARG A 397 6.41 9.82 17.32
CA ARG A 397 6.52 11.06 16.52
C ARG A 397 7.09 10.72 15.16
N LEU A 398 6.19 10.44 14.22
CA LEU A 398 6.56 9.97 12.88
C LEU A 398 6.69 11.11 11.87
N VAL A 399 6.23 12.31 12.21
CA VAL A 399 6.26 13.48 11.32
C VAL A 399 7.19 14.57 11.80
N GLU A 400 8.02 15.08 10.89
CA GLU A 400 8.97 16.16 11.13
C GLU A 400 8.85 17.26 10.04
N PRO A 401 8.99 18.56 10.38
CA PRO A 401 9.04 19.62 9.40
C PRO A 401 10.40 19.70 8.68
N VAL A 402 10.37 20.14 7.42
CA VAL A 402 11.56 20.38 6.58
C VAL A 402 11.47 21.77 5.95
N LEU A 403 12.60 22.48 5.87
CA LEU A 403 12.67 23.72 5.09
C LEU A 403 12.77 23.40 3.61
N THR A 404 11.85 23.96 2.82
CA THR A 404 11.73 23.63 1.40
C THR A 404 11.73 24.88 0.54
N PRO A 405 12.89 25.52 0.30
CA PRO A 405 13.02 26.37 -0.88
C PRO A 405 12.70 25.50 -2.11
N ARG A 406 11.73 25.89 -2.95
CA ARG A 406 11.32 24.99 -4.05
C ARG A 406 12.51 24.67 -4.95
N PHE A 407 13.16 25.71 -5.46
CA PHE A 407 14.40 25.69 -6.25
C PHE A 407 14.88 27.14 -6.42
N VAL A 408 16.11 27.34 -6.90
CA VAL A 408 16.74 28.69 -6.97
C VAL A 408 15.90 29.70 -7.77
N PRO A 409 15.36 29.41 -8.98
CA PRO A 409 14.56 30.37 -9.75
C PRO A 409 13.38 31.01 -9.02
N THR A 410 12.80 30.35 -8.01
CA THR A 410 11.61 30.84 -7.30
C THR A 410 11.88 31.46 -5.94
N CYS A 411 13.15 31.54 -5.52
CA CYS A 411 13.54 32.04 -4.21
C CYS A 411 14.59 33.13 -4.35
N SER A 412 14.33 34.35 -3.87
CA SER A 412 15.35 35.40 -3.81
C SER A 412 16.60 34.96 -3.02
N ASP A 413 17.75 35.60 -3.28
CA ASP A 413 18.98 35.33 -2.51
C ASP A 413 18.76 35.56 -1.00
N GLU A 414 17.98 36.59 -0.65
CA GLU A 414 17.64 36.90 0.74
C GLU A 414 16.83 35.76 1.38
N LEU A 415 15.86 35.19 0.65
CA LEU A 415 15.09 34.05 1.13
C LEU A 415 15.96 32.80 1.30
N LEU A 416 16.83 32.49 0.33
CA LEU A 416 17.74 31.35 0.43
C LEU A 416 18.67 31.47 1.65
N VAL A 417 19.27 32.64 1.87
CA VAL A 417 20.13 32.92 3.02
C VAL A 417 19.34 32.80 4.34
N GLY A 418 18.13 33.38 4.39
CA GLY A 418 17.28 33.31 5.58
C GLY A 418 16.88 31.89 5.95
N LEU A 419 16.54 31.04 4.96
CA LEU A 419 16.24 29.63 5.19
C LEU A 419 17.48 28.85 5.66
N GLY A 420 18.66 29.16 5.12
CA GLY A 420 19.92 28.57 5.58
C GLY A 420 20.22 28.91 7.04
N GLN A 421 20.02 30.17 7.44
CA GLN A 421 20.16 30.62 8.83
C GLN A 421 19.15 29.95 9.75
N LEU A 422 17.88 29.82 9.31
CA LEU A 422 16.84 29.13 10.06
C LEU A 422 17.18 27.65 10.26
N SER A 423 17.64 26.94 9.22
CA SER A 423 18.11 25.56 9.33
C SER A 423 19.26 25.41 10.33
N ALA A 424 20.23 26.32 10.29
CA ALA A 424 21.37 26.28 11.20
C ALA A 424 20.97 26.52 12.66
N THR A 425 20.02 27.43 12.89
CA THR A 425 19.57 27.82 14.24
C THR A 425 18.67 26.77 14.88
N GLU A 426 17.82 26.12 14.09
CA GLU A 426 16.81 25.17 14.59
C GLU A 426 17.10 23.69 14.30
N ASP A 427 18.29 23.38 13.76
CA ASP A 427 18.73 22.04 13.36
C ASP A 427 17.75 21.34 12.39
N LEU A 428 17.20 22.11 11.44
CA LEU A 428 16.20 21.61 10.49
C LEU A 428 16.85 20.97 9.26
N ARG A 429 16.15 19.97 8.69
CA ARG A 429 16.45 19.43 7.36
C ARG A 429 16.07 20.43 6.27
N ILE A 430 16.74 20.29 5.12
CA ILE A 430 16.49 21.07 3.92
C ILE A 430 16.23 20.11 2.77
N GLN A 431 15.25 20.44 1.93
CA GLN A 431 15.05 19.78 0.64
C GLN A 431 14.85 20.82 -0.47
N SER A 432 15.38 20.57 -1.66
CA SER A 432 15.18 21.43 -2.84
C SER A 432 15.44 20.64 -4.14
N HIS A 433 15.24 21.28 -5.29
CA HIS A 433 15.72 20.78 -6.57
C HIS A 433 17.06 21.44 -6.90
N LEU A 434 17.97 20.69 -7.51
CA LEU A 434 19.27 21.18 -7.95
C LEU A 434 19.58 20.67 -9.35
N ALA A 435 19.86 21.57 -10.27
CA ALA A 435 20.34 21.30 -11.62
C ALA A 435 19.55 20.17 -12.33
N GLU A 436 18.22 20.28 -12.33
CA GLU A 436 17.33 19.23 -12.86
C GLU A 436 17.24 19.27 -14.39
N ALA A 437 17.02 20.46 -14.95
CA ALA A 437 16.66 20.66 -16.34
C ALA A 437 17.55 21.73 -16.99
N LEU A 438 17.79 21.58 -18.30
CA LEU A 438 18.71 22.46 -19.04
C LEU A 438 18.25 23.92 -18.99
N ASP A 439 16.96 24.15 -19.23
CA ASP A 439 16.33 25.47 -19.20
C ASP A 439 16.40 26.11 -17.81
N GLN A 440 16.22 25.32 -16.75
CA GLN A 440 16.37 25.76 -15.36
C GLN A 440 17.80 26.19 -15.05
N VAL A 441 18.81 25.41 -15.43
CA VAL A 441 20.23 25.75 -15.21
C VAL A 441 20.64 26.99 -16.01
N GLU A 442 20.21 27.08 -17.27
CA GLU A 442 20.45 28.25 -18.13
C GLU A 442 19.80 29.51 -17.57
N TRP A 443 18.58 29.40 -17.02
CA TRP A 443 17.91 30.51 -16.33
C TRP A 443 18.78 31.01 -15.17
N VAL A 444 19.21 30.14 -14.25
CA VAL A 444 20.00 30.56 -13.08
C VAL A 444 21.29 31.26 -13.51
N ARG A 445 22.01 30.71 -14.50
CA ARG A 445 23.22 31.35 -15.05
C ARG A 445 22.94 32.73 -15.62
N LYS A 446 21.84 32.88 -16.38
CA LYS A 446 21.47 34.13 -17.02
C LYS A 446 21.08 35.21 -15.99
N GLU A 447 20.26 34.87 -15.01
CA GLU A 447 19.71 35.85 -14.06
C GLU A 447 20.66 36.14 -12.89
N ARG A 448 21.47 35.17 -12.45
CA ARG A 448 22.36 35.32 -11.28
C ARG A 448 23.85 35.32 -11.60
N GLY A 449 24.25 34.88 -12.79
CA GLY A 449 25.67 34.80 -13.17
C GLY A 449 26.46 33.74 -12.39
N VAL A 450 25.78 32.79 -11.73
CA VAL A 450 26.38 31.69 -10.95
C VAL A 450 25.72 30.36 -11.32
N GLU A 451 26.34 29.26 -10.93
CA GLU A 451 25.75 27.93 -11.01
C GLU A 451 24.75 27.69 -9.88
N ASP A 452 23.78 26.81 -10.12
CA ASP A 452 22.72 26.47 -9.17
C ASP A 452 23.27 25.94 -7.82
N ILE A 453 24.30 25.08 -7.91
CA ILE A 453 25.01 24.53 -6.75
C ILE A 453 25.71 25.63 -5.93
N GLU A 454 26.24 26.65 -6.59
CA GLU A 454 26.94 27.76 -5.95
C GLU A 454 25.97 28.68 -5.20
N ALA A 455 24.77 28.91 -5.74
CA ALA A 455 23.73 29.68 -5.05
C ALA A 455 23.32 29.01 -3.72
N PHE A 456 23.13 27.69 -3.71
CA PHE A 456 22.83 26.95 -2.48
C PHE A 456 24.02 26.92 -1.51
N ASP A 457 25.25 26.73 -2.00
CA ASP A 457 26.43 26.66 -1.12
C ASP A 457 26.67 27.98 -0.39
N ARG A 458 26.63 29.10 -1.11
CA ARG A 458 26.78 30.45 -0.56
C ARG A 458 25.69 30.79 0.46
N SER A 459 24.50 30.21 0.30
CA SER A 459 23.35 30.43 1.19
C SER A 459 23.35 29.51 2.42
N GLY A 460 24.36 28.64 2.59
CA GLY A 460 24.43 27.69 3.69
C GLY A 460 23.40 26.56 3.59
N LEU A 461 22.88 26.29 2.38
CA LEU A 461 21.85 25.29 2.13
C LEU A 461 22.41 23.95 1.66
N LEU A 462 23.72 23.81 1.45
CA LEU A 462 24.40 22.52 1.26
C LEU A 462 25.00 22.04 2.58
N THR A 463 24.31 21.11 3.24
CA THR A 463 24.65 20.65 4.59
C THR A 463 24.47 19.14 4.72
N PRO A 464 24.96 18.52 5.82
CA PRO A 464 24.67 17.12 6.11
C PRO A 464 23.18 16.77 6.27
N ARG A 465 22.31 17.78 6.43
CA ARG A 465 20.85 17.67 6.56
C ARG A 465 20.09 18.02 5.27
N THR A 466 20.81 18.28 4.17
CA THR A 466 20.22 18.67 2.89
C THR A 466 20.05 17.47 1.99
N ILE A 467 18.89 17.37 1.34
CA ILE A 467 18.60 16.46 0.24
C ILE A 467 18.31 17.30 -1.01
N GLN A 468 19.03 17.07 -2.10
CA GLN A 468 18.82 17.74 -3.38
C GLN A 468 18.26 16.75 -4.40
N ALA A 469 17.12 17.06 -5.00
CA ALA A 469 16.50 16.24 -6.03
C ALA A 469 17.21 16.41 -7.38
N HIS A 470 17.20 15.34 -8.18
CA HIS A 470 17.68 15.27 -9.56
C HIS A 470 19.19 15.35 -9.73
N CYS A 471 19.78 16.54 -9.58
CA CYS A 471 21.22 16.79 -9.77
C CYS A 471 21.74 16.34 -11.15
N THR A 472 20.87 16.30 -12.16
CA THR A 472 21.15 15.71 -13.47
C THR A 472 22.25 16.45 -14.21
N PHE A 473 22.21 17.78 -14.22
CA PHE A 473 23.17 18.64 -14.90
C PHE A 473 24.39 19.02 -14.04
N LEU A 474 24.57 18.36 -12.89
CA LEU A 474 25.84 18.48 -12.18
C LEU A 474 26.94 17.76 -12.95
N GLU A 475 28.01 18.49 -13.25
CA GLU A 475 29.22 17.88 -13.78
C GLU A 475 29.87 16.96 -12.74
N VAL A 476 30.50 15.87 -13.18
CA VAL A 476 31.11 14.86 -12.29
C VAL A 476 32.02 15.45 -11.19
N PRO A 477 32.87 16.47 -11.45
CA PRO A 477 33.67 17.09 -10.40
C PRO A 477 32.86 17.72 -9.25
N ALA A 478 31.61 18.12 -9.49
CA ALA A 478 30.74 18.71 -8.48
C ALA A 478 30.34 17.70 -7.39
N PHE A 479 30.37 16.39 -7.66
CA PHE A 479 30.04 15.38 -6.64
C PHE A 479 31.03 15.36 -5.47
N LYS A 480 32.28 15.72 -5.69
CA LYS A 480 33.26 15.93 -4.60
C LYS A 480 32.81 17.05 -3.66
N HIS A 481 32.28 18.13 -4.23
CA HIS A 481 31.76 19.25 -3.45
C HIS A 481 30.52 18.82 -2.66
N ILE A 482 29.54 18.17 -3.30
CA ILE A 482 28.35 17.61 -2.63
C ILE A 482 28.74 16.67 -1.48
N HIS A 483 29.66 15.74 -1.72
CA HIS A 483 30.18 14.82 -0.70
C HIS A 483 30.84 15.58 0.46
N SER A 484 31.70 16.58 0.16
CA SER A 484 32.39 17.37 1.19
C SER A 484 31.44 18.17 2.10
N ARG A 485 30.25 18.55 1.59
CA ARG A 485 29.18 19.20 2.36
C ARG A 485 28.31 18.20 3.11
N GLY A 486 28.40 16.91 2.80
CA GLY A 486 27.54 15.87 3.35
C GLY A 486 26.10 15.90 2.81
N THR A 487 25.83 16.69 1.77
CA THR A 487 24.52 16.76 1.10
C THR A 487 24.20 15.43 0.44
N ALA A 488 22.95 14.98 0.54
CA ALA A 488 22.47 13.79 -0.15
C ALA A 488 21.72 14.15 -1.44
N ILE A 489 21.59 13.18 -2.34
CA ILE A 489 20.85 13.31 -3.60
C ILE A 489 19.66 12.36 -3.62
N ALA A 490 18.49 12.87 -4.03
CA ALA A 490 17.35 12.06 -4.42
C ALA A 490 17.36 11.85 -5.93
N HIS A 491 17.66 10.64 -6.38
CA HIS A 491 17.64 10.29 -7.79
C HIS A 491 16.21 9.93 -8.24
N CYS A 492 15.66 10.71 -9.17
CA CYS A 492 14.28 10.60 -9.66
C CYS A 492 14.24 10.14 -11.13
N PRO A 493 14.65 8.89 -11.45
CA PRO A 493 14.95 8.47 -12.82
C PRO A 493 13.76 8.56 -13.78
N LEU A 494 12.54 8.27 -13.30
CA LEU A 494 11.34 8.35 -14.13
C LEU A 494 11.04 9.79 -14.54
N SER A 495 11.05 10.72 -13.59
CA SER A 495 10.88 12.15 -13.86
C SER A 495 11.99 12.70 -14.76
N ASN A 496 13.25 12.35 -14.48
CA ASN A 496 14.37 12.78 -15.31
C ASN A 496 14.22 12.36 -16.78
N SER A 497 13.61 11.19 -17.04
CA SER A 497 13.36 10.71 -18.41
C SER A 497 12.36 11.57 -19.17
N TYR A 498 11.47 12.30 -18.49
CA TYR A 498 10.53 13.25 -19.09
C TYR A 498 11.11 14.66 -19.18
N PHE A 499 11.82 15.13 -18.13
CA PHE A 499 12.10 16.56 -17.96
C PHE A 499 13.58 16.96 -17.98
N SER A 500 14.51 16.04 -17.71
CA SER A 500 15.93 16.40 -17.54
C SER A 500 16.78 16.36 -18.80
N ALA A 501 16.25 15.94 -19.95
CA ALA A 501 16.96 15.79 -21.25
C ALA A 501 18.19 14.85 -21.28
N GLU A 502 18.86 14.64 -20.15
CA GLU A 502 19.97 13.73 -19.93
C GLU A 502 19.72 12.91 -18.66
N PRO A 503 20.39 11.75 -18.51
CA PRO A 503 20.29 10.94 -17.32
C PRO A 503 21.29 11.34 -16.22
N PHE A 504 20.85 11.30 -14.96
CA PHE A 504 21.71 11.53 -13.80
C PHE A 504 22.95 10.60 -13.77
N HIS A 505 24.08 11.16 -13.35
CA HIS A 505 25.38 10.49 -13.25
C HIS A 505 25.51 9.64 -11.96
N LEU A 506 24.59 8.69 -11.78
CA LEU A 506 24.43 7.92 -10.54
C LEU A 506 25.70 7.19 -10.09
N ARG A 507 26.35 6.42 -10.98
CA ARG A 507 27.56 5.66 -10.61
C ARG A 507 28.67 6.61 -10.16
N GLU A 508 28.87 7.70 -10.89
CA GLU A 508 29.90 8.68 -10.56
C GLU A 508 29.66 9.33 -9.20
N ALA A 509 28.42 9.68 -8.88
CA ALA A 509 28.06 10.19 -7.55
C ALA A 509 28.33 9.17 -6.43
N LEU A 510 27.97 7.90 -6.65
CA LEU A 510 28.22 6.81 -5.69
C LEU A 510 29.72 6.55 -5.49
N ASP A 511 30.50 6.56 -6.56
CA ASP A 511 31.95 6.35 -6.54
C ASP A 511 32.69 7.47 -5.78
N GLU A 512 32.16 8.70 -5.81
CA GLU A 512 32.66 9.85 -5.03
C GLU A 512 32.14 9.85 -3.57
N GLY A 513 31.35 8.84 -3.17
CA GLY A 513 30.84 8.70 -1.80
C GLY A 513 29.66 9.59 -1.46
N VAL A 514 28.97 10.16 -2.46
CA VAL A 514 27.73 10.91 -2.23
C VAL A 514 26.65 9.96 -1.70
N LYS A 515 25.91 10.38 -0.67
CA LYS A 515 24.73 9.66 -0.21
C LYS A 515 23.64 9.83 -1.27
N VAL A 516 23.19 8.73 -1.85
CA VAL A 516 22.11 8.74 -2.85
C VAL A 516 20.99 7.80 -2.39
N GLY A 517 19.75 8.23 -2.55
CA GLY A 517 18.56 7.37 -2.50
C GLY A 517 17.65 7.66 -3.69
N LEU A 518 16.47 7.05 -3.73
CA LEU A 518 15.53 7.19 -4.84
C LEU A 518 14.38 8.14 -4.48
N GLY A 519 13.86 8.84 -5.50
CA GLY A 519 12.63 9.61 -5.43
C GLY A 519 11.62 9.13 -6.48
N THR A 520 10.33 9.22 -6.19
CA THR A 520 9.27 9.04 -7.21
C THR A 520 9.06 10.29 -8.03
N ASP A 521 9.21 11.45 -7.38
CA ASP A 521 8.92 12.76 -7.91
C ASP A 521 7.53 12.87 -8.51
N ILE A 522 6.49 12.42 -7.80
CA ILE A 522 5.12 12.68 -8.25
C ILE A 522 4.93 14.19 -8.34
N ALA A 523 4.39 14.76 -9.43
CA ALA A 523 3.82 14.07 -10.59
C ALA A 523 4.73 14.01 -11.83
N GLY A 524 5.97 14.50 -11.74
CA GLY A 524 6.94 14.46 -12.83
C GLY A 524 7.28 13.02 -13.23
N GLY A 525 7.50 12.16 -12.23
CA GLY A 525 7.31 10.73 -12.35
C GLY A 525 5.82 10.37 -12.17
N TYR A 526 5.25 9.55 -13.05
CA TYR A 526 3.85 9.14 -12.91
C TYR A 526 3.64 7.93 -12.00
N SER A 527 4.69 7.27 -11.52
CA SER A 527 4.57 6.05 -10.73
C SER A 527 4.91 6.34 -9.27
N LEU A 528 3.99 5.99 -8.36
CA LEU A 528 4.18 6.11 -6.90
C LEU A 528 4.97 4.94 -6.30
N ASP A 529 5.24 3.91 -7.09
CA ASP A 529 5.89 2.69 -6.66
C ASP A 529 7.41 2.81 -6.81
N LEU A 530 8.14 2.70 -5.69
CA LEU A 530 9.61 2.76 -5.68
C LEU A 530 10.24 1.59 -6.44
N MET A 531 9.54 0.47 -6.64
CA MET A 531 10.01 -0.59 -7.54
C MET A 531 10.18 -0.09 -8.97
N SER A 532 9.30 0.82 -9.42
CA SER A 532 9.47 1.51 -10.71
C SER A 532 10.74 2.35 -10.71
N SER A 533 10.97 3.18 -9.69
CA SER A 533 12.19 3.99 -9.58
C SER A 533 13.46 3.12 -9.55
N MET A 534 13.46 1.98 -8.86
CA MET A 534 14.57 1.03 -8.87
C MET A 534 14.87 0.51 -10.28
N ARG A 535 13.85 0.02 -11.00
CA ARG A 535 13.98 -0.52 -12.36
C ARG A 535 14.45 0.55 -13.34
N GLN A 536 13.95 1.77 -13.22
CA GLN A 536 14.36 2.89 -14.06
C GLN A 536 15.81 3.33 -13.78
N ALA A 537 16.24 3.38 -12.51
CA ALA A 537 17.64 3.69 -12.17
C ALA A 537 18.61 2.68 -12.82
N VAL A 538 18.29 1.38 -12.75
CA VAL A 538 19.09 0.33 -13.41
C VAL A 538 19.07 0.50 -14.92
N SER A 539 17.89 0.68 -15.52
CA SER A 539 17.73 0.82 -16.98
C SER A 539 18.50 2.01 -17.53
N VAL A 540 18.36 3.17 -16.90
CA VAL A 540 19.06 4.40 -17.26
C VAL A 540 20.58 4.23 -17.13
N SER A 541 21.07 3.64 -16.04
CA SER A 541 22.51 3.40 -15.87
C SER A 541 23.09 2.48 -16.96
N ARG A 542 22.31 1.47 -17.41
CA ARG A 542 22.69 0.56 -18.49
C ARG A 542 22.71 1.27 -19.85
N MET A 543 21.74 2.16 -20.12
CA MET A 543 21.74 2.99 -21.34
C MET A 543 22.96 3.92 -21.39
N ARG A 544 23.32 4.53 -20.25
CA ARG A 544 24.56 5.32 -20.13
C ARG A 544 25.80 4.47 -20.40
N GLN A 545 25.86 3.27 -19.83
CA GLN A 545 26.95 2.32 -20.08
C GLN A 545 27.06 1.94 -21.56
N GLY A 546 25.94 1.66 -22.23
CA GLY A 546 25.91 1.38 -23.67
C GLY A 546 26.41 2.57 -24.49
N SER A 547 25.96 3.79 -24.17
CA SER A 547 26.41 5.02 -24.83
C SER A 547 27.93 5.25 -24.66
N LYS A 548 28.46 4.98 -23.47
CA LYS A 548 29.89 5.02 -23.19
C LYS A 548 30.68 4.03 -24.05
N GLN A 549 30.18 2.80 -24.19
CA GLN A 549 30.81 1.75 -25.00
C GLN A 549 30.81 2.11 -26.50
N ILE A 550 29.69 2.61 -27.02
CA ILE A 550 29.58 3.06 -28.42
C ILE A 550 30.57 4.19 -28.70
N ALA A 551 30.74 5.12 -27.76
CA ALA A 551 31.71 6.21 -27.87
C ALA A 551 33.19 5.78 -27.71
N GLY A 552 33.46 4.49 -27.50
CA GLY A 552 34.83 3.97 -27.31
C GLY A 552 35.54 4.52 -26.06
N LYS A 553 34.79 4.99 -25.06
CA LYS A 553 35.36 5.57 -23.84
C LYS A 553 35.71 4.47 -22.82
N GLU A 554 36.97 4.41 -22.40
CA GLU A 554 37.45 3.48 -21.38
C GLU A 554 37.09 3.89 -19.93
N GLY A 555 37.41 3.05 -18.95
CA GLY A 555 37.21 3.30 -17.51
C GLY A 555 36.10 2.46 -16.88
N LYS A 556 35.79 2.72 -15.60
CA LYS A 556 34.80 1.95 -14.81
C LYS A 556 33.42 1.86 -15.47
N SER A 557 32.70 0.77 -15.22
CA SER A 557 31.31 0.60 -15.66
C SER A 557 30.42 1.66 -15.03
N LEU A 558 29.53 2.26 -15.82
CA LEU A 558 28.50 3.20 -15.35
C LEU A 558 27.22 2.50 -14.87
N ALA A 559 27.10 1.20 -15.13
CA ALA A 559 25.92 0.43 -14.76
C ALA A 559 25.86 0.20 -13.24
N ILE A 560 24.65 0.25 -12.70
CA ILE A 560 24.31 -0.31 -11.39
C ILE A 560 23.50 -1.60 -11.57
N ASP A 561 23.47 -2.43 -10.54
CA ASP A 561 22.62 -3.64 -10.50
C ASP A 561 21.37 -3.48 -9.62
N TRP A 562 20.52 -4.51 -9.62
CA TRP A 562 19.26 -4.50 -8.87
C TRP A 562 19.47 -4.46 -7.35
N LYS A 563 20.56 -5.05 -6.83
CA LYS A 563 20.89 -5.03 -5.39
C LYS A 563 21.32 -3.65 -4.95
N GLU A 564 22.11 -2.96 -5.77
CA GLU A 564 22.43 -1.55 -5.58
C GLU A 564 21.14 -0.71 -5.59
N SER A 565 20.22 -0.92 -6.53
CA SER A 565 18.94 -0.18 -6.55
C SER A 565 18.07 -0.45 -5.31
N LEU A 566 18.04 -1.69 -4.81
CA LEU A 566 17.32 -2.03 -3.57
C LEU A 566 17.96 -1.38 -2.35
N TYR A 567 19.29 -1.28 -2.30
CA TYR A 567 19.98 -0.48 -1.30
C TYR A 567 19.54 0.99 -1.37
N LEU A 568 19.52 1.61 -2.55
CA LEU A 568 19.11 3.01 -2.73
C LEU A 568 17.65 3.25 -2.28
N ALA A 569 16.75 2.30 -2.52
CA ALA A 569 15.34 2.36 -2.13
C ALA A 569 15.09 2.12 -0.64
N THR A 570 16.07 1.59 0.11
CA THR A 570 15.93 1.24 1.52
C THR A 570 17.01 1.94 2.36
N ARG A 571 18.13 1.26 2.64
CA ARG A 571 19.21 1.74 3.51
C ARG A 571 19.86 3.04 3.00
N GLY A 572 20.04 3.19 1.69
CA GLY A 572 20.59 4.38 1.05
C GLY A 572 19.70 5.61 1.30
N GLY A 573 18.40 5.48 1.05
CA GLY A 573 17.39 6.49 1.39
C GLY A 573 17.36 6.82 2.89
N ALA A 574 17.30 5.81 3.76
CA ALA A 574 17.33 6.02 5.21
C ALA A 574 18.60 6.77 5.65
N THR A 575 19.76 6.40 5.10
CA THR A 575 21.05 7.06 5.39
C THR A 575 21.06 8.50 4.90
N ALA A 576 20.46 8.81 3.75
CA ALA A 576 20.31 10.18 3.24
C ALA A 576 19.51 11.06 4.22
N LEU A 577 18.44 10.52 4.81
CA LEU A 577 17.62 11.18 5.84
C LEU A 577 18.23 11.16 7.25
N ARG A 578 19.40 10.55 7.42
CA ARG A 578 20.09 10.33 8.71
C ARG A 578 19.27 9.48 9.70
N LEU A 579 18.52 8.52 9.17
CA LEU A 579 17.78 7.53 9.95
C LEU A 579 18.61 6.27 10.18
N THR A 580 18.31 5.56 11.27
CA THR A 580 18.94 4.28 11.60
C THR A 580 18.25 3.09 10.93
N THR A 581 17.04 3.28 10.38
CA THR A 581 16.21 2.28 9.68
C THR A 581 16.77 1.83 8.32
N GLY A 582 15.99 1.05 7.58
CA GLY A 582 16.36 0.51 6.26
C GLY A 582 17.22 -0.76 6.34
N VAL A 583 17.32 -1.37 7.52
CA VAL A 583 18.15 -2.54 7.82
C VAL A 583 17.58 -3.24 9.06
N PHE A 584 17.73 -4.55 9.19
CA PHE A 584 17.43 -5.29 10.42
C PHE A 584 18.67 -5.40 11.31
N GLY A 585 18.52 -5.05 12.58
CA GLY A 585 19.58 -5.14 13.58
C GLY A 585 19.11 -4.61 14.93
N VAL A 586 19.73 -5.08 16.01
CA VAL A 586 19.38 -4.66 17.37
C VAL A 586 19.57 -3.14 17.53
N GLY A 587 18.58 -2.48 18.13
CA GLY A 587 18.54 -1.03 18.33
C GLY A 587 17.96 -0.24 17.15
N VAL A 588 17.55 -0.90 16.07
CA VAL A 588 16.95 -0.26 14.89
C VAL A 588 15.42 -0.30 14.97
N PRO A 589 14.69 0.76 14.61
CA PRO A 589 13.23 0.70 14.46
C PRO A 589 12.81 -0.31 13.39
N PHE A 590 11.74 -1.06 13.66
CA PHE A 590 11.19 -2.01 12.70
C PHE A 590 10.29 -1.29 11.68
N ASP A 591 10.90 -0.78 10.61
CA ASP A 591 10.18 -0.30 9.42
C ASP A 591 10.37 -1.32 8.29
N ALA A 592 9.31 -2.04 7.93
CA ALA A 592 9.39 -3.22 7.09
C ALA A 592 8.13 -3.46 6.27
N GLN A 593 8.23 -4.35 5.30
CA GLN A 593 7.11 -4.87 4.52
C GLN A 593 7.29 -6.38 4.30
N GLN A 594 6.18 -7.11 4.28
CA GLN A 594 6.15 -8.54 3.99
C GLN A 594 5.81 -8.75 2.52
N ILE A 595 6.65 -9.54 1.86
CA ILE A 595 6.53 -9.89 0.44
C ILE A 595 6.20 -11.37 0.30
N ARG A 596 5.10 -11.68 -0.37
CA ARG A 596 4.70 -13.02 -0.77
C ARG A 596 5.07 -13.26 -2.24
N LEU A 597 5.87 -14.29 -2.47
CA LEU A 597 6.32 -14.72 -3.78
C LEU A 597 5.37 -15.73 -4.40
N PHE A 598 4.92 -16.71 -3.62
CA PHE A 598 4.03 -17.79 -4.03
C PHE A 598 3.14 -18.25 -2.89
N ASP A 599 2.08 -18.99 -3.22
CA ASP A 599 1.23 -19.69 -2.26
C ASP A 599 1.91 -20.96 -1.74
N GLU A 600 1.98 -21.12 -0.43
CA GLU A 600 2.74 -22.22 0.19
C GLU A 600 2.14 -23.61 -0.04
N PHE A 601 0.85 -23.70 -0.39
CA PHE A 601 0.14 -24.97 -0.54
C PHE A 601 0.20 -25.50 -1.97
N ASN A 602 0.10 -24.61 -2.96
CA ASN A 602 0.08 -25.00 -4.38
C ASN A 602 1.32 -24.55 -5.17
N GLY A 603 2.18 -23.69 -4.60
CA GLY A 603 3.39 -23.20 -5.26
C GLY A 603 3.16 -22.16 -6.36
N HIS A 604 1.90 -21.77 -6.64
CA HIS A 604 1.59 -20.75 -7.64
C HIS A 604 2.13 -19.40 -7.20
N GLY A 605 2.81 -18.71 -8.11
CA GLY A 605 3.33 -17.38 -7.79
C GLY A 605 2.23 -16.33 -7.62
N ILE A 606 2.53 -15.33 -6.82
CA ILE A 606 1.64 -14.19 -6.54
C ILE A 606 1.87 -13.11 -7.60
N GLY A 607 0.78 -12.63 -8.19
CA GLY A 607 0.84 -11.57 -9.20
C GLY A 607 1.35 -12.09 -10.55
N ALA A 608 2.45 -11.51 -11.04
CA ALA A 608 3.09 -11.90 -12.30
C ALA A 608 4.31 -12.83 -12.11
N LEU A 609 4.45 -13.41 -10.91
CA LEU A 609 5.52 -14.36 -10.61
C LEU A 609 5.07 -15.77 -11.00
N ASP A 610 5.93 -16.51 -11.69
CA ASP A 610 5.71 -17.93 -12.04
C ASP A 610 6.89 -18.75 -11.55
N PHE A 611 6.68 -19.91 -10.95
CA PHE A 611 7.76 -20.77 -10.45
C PHE A 611 7.55 -22.22 -10.85
N PHE A 612 8.00 -22.57 -12.06
CA PHE A 612 7.73 -23.88 -12.68
C PHE A 612 8.28 -25.06 -11.86
N ASP A 613 9.44 -24.91 -11.23
CA ASP A 613 10.04 -25.97 -10.40
C ASP A 613 9.25 -26.22 -9.09
N LEU A 614 8.40 -25.27 -8.67
CA LEU A 614 7.54 -25.42 -7.49
C LEU A 614 6.24 -26.15 -7.84
N GLU A 615 5.69 -25.91 -9.04
CA GLU A 615 4.40 -26.42 -9.52
C GLU A 615 4.40 -27.93 -9.85
N GLU A 616 5.50 -28.46 -10.40
CA GLU A 616 5.56 -29.88 -10.82
C GLU A 616 5.60 -30.88 -9.66
N SER A 617 5.83 -30.40 -8.44
CA SER A 617 6.30 -31.25 -7.34
C SER A 617 5.20 -31.87 -6.47
N GLY A 618 3.96 -31.35 -6.53
CA GLY A 618 2.80 -31.79 -5.74
C GLY A 618 2.95 -31.79 -4.21
N THR A 619 4.17 -31.54 -3.68
CA THR A 619 4.58 -31.69 -2.28
C THR A 619 5.82 -30.86 -1.88
N VAL A 620 6.58 -30.28 -2.83
CA VAL A 620 7.92 -29.66 -2.54
C VAL A 620 7.86 -28.13 -2.35
N ALA A 621 6.75 -27.46 -2.71
CA ALA A 621 6.57 -26.03 -2.49
C ALA A 621 6.74 -25.64 -1.00
N ALA A 622 6.30 -26.51 -0.07
CA ALA A 622 6.36 -26.28 1.38
C ALA A 622 7.77 -26.42 2.00
N SER A 623 8.83 -26.59 1.21
CA SER A 623 10.21 -26.74 1.74
C SER A 623 11.28 -26.00 0.96
N SER A 624 10.90 -25.26 -0.09
CA SER A 624 11.86 -24.52 -0.91
C SER A 624 12.21 -23.19 -0.24
N PRO A 625 13.47 -22.97 0.16
CA PRO A 625 13.88 -21.70 0.75
C PRO A 625 13.83 -20.59 -0.29
N VAL A 626 13.61 -19.36 0.15
CA VAL A 626 13.67 -18.18 -0.71
C VAL A 626 15.10 -18.03 -1.25
N THR A 627 15.25 -18.02 -2.57
CA THR A 627 16.56 -17.87 -3.24
C THR A 627 16.77 -16.45 -3.76
N ILE A 628 18.02 -16.14 -4.15
CA ILE A 628 18.35 -14.86 -4.74
C ILE A 628 17.65 -14.65 -6.09
N GLU A 629 17.47 -15.70 -6.88
CA GLU A 629 16.76 -15.65 -8.16
C GLU A 629 15.28 -15.34 -7.96
N MET A 630 14.66 -15.86 -6.89
CA MET A 630 13.27 -15.52 -6.55
C MET A 630 13.13 -14.06 -6.14
N VAL A 631 14.06 -13.54 -5.34
CA VAL A 631 14.08 -12.12 -4.94
C VAL A 631 14.33 -11.21 -6.15
N GLU A 632 15.26 -11.57 -7.04
CA GLU A 632 15.50 -10.82 -8.29
C GLU A 632 14.27 -10.87 -9.22
N LYS A 633 13.57 -12.01 -9.28
CA LYS A 633 12.33 -12.14 -10.06
C LYS A 633 11.22 -11.24 -9.49
N TRP A 634 11.05 -11.17 -8.17
CA TRP A 634 10.18 -10.18 -7.53
C TRP A 634 10.63 -8.75 -7.82
N TRP A 635 11.92 -8.44 -7.72
CA TRP A 635 12.40 -7.12 -8.07
C TRP A 635 12.05 -6.75 -9.52
N CYS A 636 12.13 -7.69 -10.47
CA CYS A 636 11.80 -7.49 -11.88
C CYS A 636 10.29 -7.38 -12.16
N LEU A 637 9.49 -8.27 -11.58
CA LEU A 637 8.09 -8.52 -12.00
C LEU A 637 7.05 -8.25 -10.92
N GLY A 638 7.48 -8.10 -9.67
CA GLY A 638 6.59 -7.89 -8.54
C GLY A 638 5.87 -6.55 -8.58
N ASP A 639 4.75 -6.49 -7.89
CA ASP A 639 3.93 -5.30 -7.72
C ASP A 639 3.23 -5.31 -6.35
N THR A 640 2.27 -4.42 -6.15
CA THR A 640 1.55 -4.25 -4.87
C THR A 640 0.83 -5.52 -4.42
N ARG A 641 0.50 -6.48 -5.30
CA ARG A 641 -0.15 -7.75 -4.92
C ARG A 641 0.79 -8.67 -4.13
N ASN A 642 2.10 -8.47 -4.27
CA ASN A 642 3.08 -9.22 -3.50
C ASN A 642 3.21 -8.70 -2.07
N GLN A 643 2.84 -7.44 -1.81
CA GLN A 643 2.90 -6.84 -0.49
C GLN A 643 1.67 -7.29 0.31
N SER A 644 1.89 -7.98 1.42
CA SER A 644 0.78 -8.49 2.25
C SER A 644 0.61 -7.75 3.57
N ARG A 645 1.71 -7.20 4.11
CA ARG A 645 1.73 -6.50 5.40
C ARG A 645 2.83 -5.44 5.40
N MET A 646 2.69 -4.43 6.26
CA MET A 646 3.66 -3.36 6.38
C MET A 646 3.71 -2.83 7.81
N TRP A 647 4.91 -2.46 8.25
CA TRP A 647 5.16 -1.91 9.57
C TRP A 647 6.00 -0.66 9.49
N VAL A 648 5.69 0.29 10.36
CA VAL A 648 6.52 1.46 10.66
C VAL A 648 6.59 1.58 12.17
N GLN A 649 7.81 1.69 12.69
CA GLN A 649 8.08 1.71 14.12
C GLN A 649 7.42 0.52 14.85
N GLY A 650 7.50 -0.69 14.29
CA GLY A 650 6.91 -1.91 14.87
C GLY A 650 5.38 -1.97 14.87
N ALA A 651 4.68 -0.91 14.47
CA ALA A 651 3.23 -0.88 14.36
C ALA A 651 2.81 -1.34 12.96
N GLU A 652 1.87 -2.29 12.90
CA GLU A 652 1.30 -2.75 11.63
C GLU A 652 0.36 -1.69 11.06
N LEU A 653 0.55 -1.37 9.78
CA LEU A 653 -0.26 -0.41 9.05
C LEU A 653 -1.33 -1.16 8.24
N ASP A 654 -2.53 -0.59 8.15
CA ASP A 654 -3.61 -1.11 7.32
C ASP A 654 -3.23 -1.06 5.82
N ALA A 655 -2.88 -2.22 5.28
CA ALA A 655 -2.58 -2.46 3.88
C ALA A 655 -3.75 -3.12 3.11
N SER A 656 -4.96 -3.09 3.68
CA SER A 656 -6.14 -3.70 3.06
C SER A 656 -6.50 -3.02 1.72
N PRO A 657 -6.91 -3.79 0.69
CA PRO A 657 -7.15 -3.27 -0.65
C PRO A 657 -8.06 -2.03 -0.66
N LEU A 658 -7.74 -1.09 -1.55
CA LEU A 658 -8.59 0.09 -1.79
C LEU A 658 -9.91 -0.32 -2.47
N ASN A 659 -11.01 -0.25 -1.72
CA ASN A 659 -12.39 -0.29 -2.22
C ASN A 659 -12.68 0.80 -3.26
#